data_AF-D0NK91-F1
#
_entry.id   AF-D0NK91-F1
#
_cell.length_a   1.000
_cell.length_b   1.000
_cell.length_c   1.000
_cell.angle_alpha   90.00
_cell.angle_beta   90.00
_cell.angle_gamma   90.00
#
_symmetry.space_group_name_H-M   'P 1'
#
loop_
_entity.id
_entity.type
_entity.pdbx_description
1 polymer ?
#
loop_
_entity_poly.entity_id
_entity_poly.type
_entity_poly.pdbx_seq_one_letter_code
_entity_poly.pdbx_strand_id
1 'polypeptide(L)'
;MLLSMQKKKHPKRHLALQLQQFGLGDAKIIALSKSLHGFQAIQVLDLSDNRLTDVAIIPLLQSLECILTVLNLSKNEIGRKGCEQVARFLAVCKTLTYLDLSHTTLGGDDEAFAPVAVAIEAHPCLKRVNLSHNSIGERGGTLLGTMLTNPACTVRALDVSWNNIRRSGAVALGIAMRSNTSLQTLYMSMNRCGDGGGEQLAAALASNTTLTELDLSHNALTGASAVAFGFFLRQNHSLRTLDMRDNSLGEVGARALLRAIALGSRCEINLSVHDLESSATGSTSSSPIFDANLPSASSPFELKIGESPYAFAVASEVIDAALIQGHCMLSDLSHEDDDIPRSKAKSAKKRSLLGFDQDRRCLYSVQDADKTPWTLPARGVLRAVATFMAPPLPRGPVSWLDEQSCLGLIHIVKRGFSSRDMMSLLDLVLSDLQLTTTQATFFVSHLQSSLPKMELLGRLWPCLIDGEKAFTFLQEHLTQPEQWRLIDRFGPVLMQFSTANPTGHWTLTLRDARHRKLALWFASLNAYHTGVVTRSHSKRSDCSQYGRGFHWRNVVFNQKRIQLTYSFFDRLPRDGVLEFDYVSPLRPEDRDLEDTNLEFPEGTELDQTTLQDAMTDEELTTLLAQVGAEVCAVYVPVHKRQNLKYHLVLFHLAIAGRRVMTRQAHYVLQHFPKNYESGRLRALVVMHHAIVDLESFGELLDRLALTDRPRVYMNLGYLNTIMPLNIDMDFEVDFTREDEKTLLRALVDLSISCPMDMIRIDSTRSTVLIIYSMYQTNTIPASGRICFRYVTHQTTNRLEWLRARQQIYRHFLCGDRLKNLSEVAALALADCSNDTTGPTDSNTTTTTV
;
A
#
# COMPACT_ATOMS: atom_id res chain seq x y z
N MET A 1 -18.61 -62.32 -18.62
CA MET A 1 -18.21 -62.44 -17.20
C MET A 1 -16.70 -62.62 -17.13
N LEU A 2 -15.97 -61.59 -16.72
CA LEU A 2 -14.63 -61.69 -16.13
C LEU A 2 -14.57 -60.59 -15.07
N LEU A 3 -14.83 -60.96 -13.82
CA LEU A 3 -14.73 -60.10 -12.64
C LEU A 3 -13.25 -59.77 -12.41
N SER A 4 -12.84 -58.55 -12.76
CA SER A 4 -11.54 -58.00 -12.40
C SER A 4 -11.51 -57.70 -10.90
N MET A 5 -10.98 -58.63 -10.11
CA MET A 5 -10.64 -58.40 -8.70
C MET A 5 -9.27 -57.73 -8.59
N GLN A 6 -9.21 -56.40 -8.74
CA GLN A 6 -8.00 -55.66 -8.33
C GLN A 6 -8.00 -55.41 -6.81
N LYS A 7 -7.12 -56.14 -6.12
CA LYS A 7 -6.78 -55.93 -4.71
C LYS A 7 -6.02 -54.60 -4.54
N LYS A 8 -6.68 -53.55 -4.04
CA LYS A 8 -6.05 -52.55 -3.17
C LYS A 8 -6.88 -52.43 -1.89
N LYS A 9 -6.17 -52.44 -0.75
CA LYS A 9 -6.62 -52.63 0.65
C LYS A 9 -7.98 -51.95 0.98
N HIS A 10 -8.95 -52.72 1.48
CA HIS A 10 -10.30 -52.29 1.90
C HIS A 10 -10.32 -51.55 3.27
N PRO A 11 -11.40 -50.80 3.61
CA PRO A 11 -12.61 -51.43 4.15
C PRO A 11 -13.93 -51.01 3.45
N LYS A 12 -14.90 -51.94 3.41
CA LYS A 12 -16.25 -51.96 2.79
C LYS A 12 -16.26 -52.40 1.32
N ARG A 13 -16.48 -53.71 1.11
CA ARG A 13 -16.69 -54.33 -0.20
C ARG A 13 -18.08 -53.95 -0.73
N HIS A 14 -18.17 -52.80 -1.39
CA HIS A 14 -19.32 -52.47 -2.23
C HIS A 14 -19.26 -53.35 -3.50
N LEU A 15 -20.35 -54.01 -3.88
CA LEU A 15 -20.41 -54.72 -5.15
C LEU A 15 -20.43 -53.66 -6.26
N ALA A 16 -19.31 -53.48 -6.94
CA ALA A 16 -19.11 -52.44 -7.95
C ALA A 16 -19.05 -53.06 -9.35
N LEU A 17 -19.89 -52.56 -10.25
CA LEU A 17 -19.86 -52.88 -11.67
C LEU A 17 -19.25 -51.69 -12.41
N GLN A 18 -17.96 -51.81 -12.76
CA GLN A 18 -17.20 -50.78 -13.47
C GLN A 18 -16.94 -51.24 -14.90
N LEU A 19 -17.60 -50.62 -15.87
CA LEU A 19 -17.51 -50.93 -17.29
C LEU A 19 -17.13 -49.67 -18.07
N GLN A 20 -16.07 -48.98 -17.68
CA GLN A 20 -15.62 -47.75 -18.33
C GLN A 20 -14.93 -48.03 -19.68
N GLN A 21 -15.17 -47.22 -20.72
CA GLN A 21 -14.38 -47.20 -21.97
C GLN A 21 -14.40 -48.50 -22.80
N PHE A 22 -15.48 -49.28 -22.74
CA PHE A 22 -15.58 -50.54 -23.48
C PHE A 22 -16.28 -50.40 -24.85
N GLY A 23 -16.81 -49.22 -25.18
CA GLY A 23 -17.57 -49.02 -26.40
C GLY A 23 -18.73 -50.02 -26.51
N LEU A 24 -19.44 -50.22 -25.40
CA LEU A 24 -20.49 -51.23 -25.31
C LEU A 24 -21.59 -50.99 -26.35
N GLY A 25 -21.97 -49.72 -26.53
CA GLY A 25 -23.11 -49.34 -27.37
C GLY A 25 -24.44 -49.85 -26.81
N ASP A 26 -25.54 -49.40 -27.41
CA ASP A 26 -26.86 -49.59 -26.82
C ASP A 26 -27.28 -51.05 -26.72
N ALA A 27 -27.02 -51.84 -27.77
CA ALA A 27 -27.43 -53.23 -27.84
C ALA A 27 -26.88 -54.10 -26.70
N LYS A 28 -25.61 -53.88 -26.32
CA LYS A 28 -24.96 -54.66 -25.26
C LYS A 28 -25.44 -54.26 -23.88
N ILE A 29 -25.72 -52.97 -23.65
CA ILE A 29 -26.31 -52.50 -22.39
C ILE A 29 -27.76 -52.96 -22.23
N ILE A 30 -28.54 -53.03 -23.31
CA ILE A 30 -29.89 -53.58 -23.27
C ILE A 30 -29.87 -55.09 -22.94
N ALA A 31 -28.88 -55.83 -23.42
CA ALA A 31 -28.69 -57.22 -23.02
C ALA A 31 -28.25 -57.34 -21.54
N LEU A 32 -27.40 -56.40 -21.09
CA LEU A 32 -26.96 -56.31 -19.71
C LEU A 32 -28.13 -55.97 -18.76
N SER A 33 -29.01 -55.04 -19.12
CA SER A 33 -30.16 -54.63 -18.29
C SER A 33 -31.11 -55.79 -18.00
N LYS A 34 -31.34 -56.67 -18.98
CA LYS A 34 -32.11 -57.92 -18.79
C LYS A 34 -31.45 -58.87 -17.79
N SER A 35 -30.12 -58.88 -17.73
CA SER A 35 -29.35 -59.73 -16.82
C SER A 35 -29.17 -59.11 -15.43
N LEU A 36 -29.29 -57.78 -15.33
CA LEU A 36 -29.10 -57.02 -14.08
C LEU A 36 -30.22 -57.23 -13.06
N HIS A 37 -31.40 -57.67 -13.48
CA HIS A 37 -32.49 -58.09 -12.58
C HIS A 37 -32.05 -59.15 -11.54
N GLY A 38 -31.05 -59.98 -11.87
CA GLY A 38 -30.54 -61.01 -10.95
C GLY A 38 -29.49 -60.51 -9.94
N PHE A 39 -28.98 -59.27 -10.07
CA PHE A 39 -27.86 -58.76 -9.28
C PHE A 39 -28.30 -57.67 -8.28
N GLN A 40 -29.03 -58.08 -7.24
CA GLN A 40 -29.63 -57.19 -6.23
C GLN A 40 -28.64 -56.51 -5.26
N ALA A 41 -27.33 -56.70 -5.42
CA ALA A 41 -26.32 -56.20 -4.48
C ALA A 41 -25.43 -55.09 -5.05
N ILE A 42 -25.62 -54.66 -6.31
CA ILE A 42 -24.77 -53.63 -6.93
C ILE A 42 -25.01 -52.29 -6.24
N GLN A 43 -23.93 -51.71 -5.72
CA GLN A 43 -23.94 -50.41 -5.03
C GLN A 43 -23.25 -49.33 -5.86
N VAL A 44 -22.29 -49.71 -6.72
CA VAL A 44 -21.59 -48.78 -7.60
C VAL A 44 -21.79 -49.24 -9.03
N LEU A 45 -22.38 -48.39 -9.86
CA LEU A 45 -22.53 -48.62 -11.29
C LEU A 45 -21.79 -47.52 -12.06
N ASP A 46 -20.78 -47.92 -12.82
CA ASP A 46 -20.02 -47.03 -13.68
C ASP A 46 -20.05 -47.53 -15.12
N LEU A 47 -20.73 -46.76 -15.98
CA LEU A 47 -20.87 -47.01 -17.41
C LEU A 47 -20.32 -45.83 -18.23
N SER A 48 -19.34 -45.11 -17.69
CA SER A 48 -18.78 -43.95 -18.38
C SER A 48 -18.11 -44.32 -19.72
N ASP A 49 -18.25 -43.41 -20.68
CA ASP A 49 -17.58 -43.48 -21.99
C ASP A 49 -17.90 -44.79 -22.77
N ASN A 50 -19.19 -45.06 -22.99
CA ASN A 50 -19.65 -46.27 -23.68
C ASN A 50 -20.52 -46.01 -24.90
N ARG A 51 -20.64 -44.74 -25.32
CA ARG A 51 -21.48 -44.31 -26.45
C ARG A 51 -22.94 -44.75 -26.26
N LEU A 52 -23.46 -44.60 -25.05
CA LEU A 52 -24.84 -44.96 -24.72
C LEU A 52 -25.78 -43.82 -25.07
N THR A 53 -26.93 -44.15 -25.64
CA THR A 53 -28.01 -43.21 -25.95
C THR A 53 -29.20 -43.37 -24.99
N ASP A 54 -30.22 -42.53 -25.15
CA ASP A 54 -31.50 -42.65 -24.44
C ASP A 54 -32.12 -44.06 -24.58
N VAL A 55 -31.92 -44.72 -25.72
CA VAL A 55 -32.43 -46.07 -26.01
C VAL A 55 -31.89 -47.12 -25.03
N ALA A 56 -30.63 -47.00 -24.61
CA ALA A 56 -30.01 -47.94 -23.68
C ALA A 56 -30.28 -47.58 -22.22
N ILE A 57 -30.29 -46.29 -21.90
CA ILE A 57 -30.42 -45.78 -20.53
C ILE A 57 -31.81 -46.03 -19.97
N ILE A 58 -32.84 -45.90 -20.81
CA ILE A 58 -34.22 -46.13 -20.38
C ILE A 58 -34.43 -47.52 -19.78
N PRO A 59 -34.21 -48.63 -20.53
CA PRO A 59 -34.40 -49.97 -19.99
C PRO A 59 -33.38 -50.32 -18.90
N LEU A 60 -32.17 -49.74 -18.94
CA LEU A 60 -31.17 -49.93 -17.89
C LEU A 60 -31.68 -49.39 -16.54
N LEU A 61 -32.09 -48.12 -16.48
CA LEU A 61 -32.53 -47.49 -15.24
C LEU A 61 -33.86 -48.06 -14.73
N GLN A 62 -34.71 -48.57 -15.61
CA GLN A 62 -35.92 -49.33 -15.22
C GLN A 62 -35.59 -50.68 -14.57
N SER A 63 -34.49 -51.32 -14.98
CA SER A 63 -34.10 -52.65 -14.51
C SER A 63 -33.36 -52.69 -13.18
N LEU A 64 -32.94 -51.54 -12.66
CA LEU A 64 -32.11 -51.43 -11.44
C LEU A 64 -32.98 -51.30 -10.19
N GLU A 65 -32.84 -52.25 -9.26
CA GLU A 65 -33.47 -52.19 -7.94
C GLU A 65 -32.64 -51.33 -6.95
N CYS A 66 -33.32 -50.57 -6.10
CA CYS A 66 -32.89 -49.28 -5.53
C CYS A 66 -31.90 -49.33 -4.35
N ILE A 67 -30.69 -49.88 -4.54
CA ILE A 67 -29.63 -49.91 -3.50
C ILE A 67 -28.35 -49.19 -3.98
N LEU A 68 -28.39 -48.55 -5.15
CA LEU A 68 -27.22 -47.84 -5.70
C LEU A 68 -26.82 -46.65 -4.83
N THR A 69 -25.52 -46.55 -4.55
CA THR A 69 -24.89 -45.44 -3.84
C THR A 69 -24.10 -44.52 -4.77
N VAL A 70 -23.61 -45.06 -5.90
CA VAL A 70 -22.87 -44.33 -6.94
C VAL A 70 -23.40 -44.71 -8.32
N LEU A 71 -23.74 -43.70 -9.12
CA LEU A 71 -24.11 -43.84 -10.53
C LEU A 71 -23.26 -42.90 -11.38
N ASN A 72 -22.44 -43.48 -12.27
CA ASN A 72 -21.66 -42.74 -13.24
C ASN A 72 -22.10 -43.10 -14.66
N LEU A 73 -22.70 -42.13 -15.35
CA LEU A 73 -23.12 -42.22 -16.75
C LEU A 73 -22.37 -41.23 -17.64
N SER A 74 -21.26 -40.67 -17.16
CA SER A 74 -20.53 -39.63 -17.87
C SER A 74 -20.07 -40.03 -19.28
N LYS A 75 -19.89 -39.04 -20.17
CA LYS A 75 -19.43 -39.23 -21.55
C LYS A 75 -20.34 -40.17 -22.37
N ASN A 76 -21.65 -40.01 -22.23
CA ASN A 76 -22.69 -40.75 -22.97
C ASN A 76 -23.79 -39.78 -23.44
N GLU A 77 -24.54 -40.10 -24.48
CA GLU A 77 -25.51 -39.19 -25.11
C GLU A 77 -26.93 -39.42 -24.59
N ILE A 78 -27.21 -38.94 -23.37
CA ILE A 78 -28.44 -39.32 -22.62
C ILE A 78 -29.72 -38.73 -23.22
N GLY A 79 -29.65 -37.58 -23.90
CA GLY A 79 -30.80 -36.92 -24.54
C GLY A 79 -31.96 -36.58 -23.58
N ARG A 80 -33.02 -35.94 -24.09
CA ARG A 80 -34.17 -35.50 -23.26
C ARG A 80 -34.89 -36.65 -22.56
N LYS A 81 -35.18 -37.74 -23.28
CA LYS A 81 -35.92 -38.89 -22.74
C LYS A 81 -35.11 -39.64 -21.69
N GLY A 82 -33.79 -39.69 -21.85
CA GLY A 82 -32.90 -40.21 -20.82
C GLY A 82 -32.89 -39.34 -19.56
N CYS A 83 -32.91 -38.00 -19.69
CA CYS A 83 -33.03 -37.09 -18.54
C CYS A 83 -34.30 -37.34 -17.72
N GLU A 84 -35.45 -37.51 -18.37
CA GLU A 84 -36.71 -37.85 -17.70
C GLU A 84 -36.61 -39.20 -16.96
N GLN A 85 -35.96 -40.19 -17.56
CA GLN A 85 -35.77 -41.47 -16.91
C GLN A 85 -34.77 -41.40 -15.75
N VAL A 86 -33.70 -40.61 -15.86
CA VAL A 86 -32.78 -40.34 -14.74
C VAL A 86 -33.52 -39.67 -13.60
N ALA A 87 -34.37 -38.68 -13.88
CA ALA A 87 -35.21 -38.02 -12.87
C ALA A 87 -36.15 -39.02 -12.17
N ARG A 88 -36.81 -39.90 -12.93
CA ARG A 88 -37.63 -40.99 -12.36
C ARG A 88 -36.79 -41.94 -11.50
N PHE A 89 -35.61 -42.32 -11.97
CA PHE A 89 -34.70 -43.18 -11.21
C PHE A 89 -34.28 -42.56 -9.89
N LEU A 90 -33.95 -41.26 -9.87
CA LEU A 90 -33.61 -40.51 -8.66
C LEU A 90 -34.78 -40.43 -7.67
N ALA A 91 -36.03 -40.42 -8.15
CA ALA A 91 -37.20 -40.45 -7.27
C ALA A 91 -37.40 -41.82 -6.58
N VAL A 92 -37.05 -42.92 -7.24
CA VAL A 92 -37.18 -44.28 -6.69
C VAL A 92 -35.96 -44.65 -5.82
N CYS A 93 -34.76 -44.32 -6.29
CA CYS A 93 -33.52 -44.61 -5.59
C CYS A 93 -33.25 -43.57 -4.49
N LYS A 94 -33.47 -43.93 -3.22
CA LYS A 94 -33.23 -43.01 -2.08
C LYS A 94 -31.84 -43.14 -1.46
N THR A 95 -31.04 -44.10 -1.91
CA THR A 95 -29.70 -44.42 -1.36
C THR A 95 -28.56 -43.73 -2.08
N LEU A 96 -28.82 -43.05 -3.20
CA LEU A 96 -27.77 -42.49 -4.05
C LEU A 96 -27.05 -41.34 -3.35
N THR A 97 -25.72 -41.39 -3.36
CA THR A 97 -24.87 -40.37 -2.72
C THR A 97 -24.02 -39.58 -3.72
N TYR A 98 -23.69 -40.19 -4.86
CA TYR A 98 -22.92 -39.56 -5.93
C TYR A 98 -23.55 -39.89 -7.30
N LEU A 99 -23.76 -38.83 -8.07
CA LEU A 99 -24.29 -38.86 -9.43
C LEU A 99 -23.32 -38.13 -10.36
N ASP A 100 -22.84 -38.82 -11.40
CA ASP A 100 -22.05 -38.21 -12.46
C ASP A 100 -22.78 -38.31 -13.81
N LEU A 101 -23.15 -37.14 -14.31
CA LEU A 101 -23.77 -36.93 -15.63
C LEU A 101 -22.90 -36.00 -16.49
N SER A 102 -21.60 -35.91 -16.24
CA SER A 102 -20.72 -35.03 -17.03
C SER A 102 -20.63 -35.48 -18.49
N HIS A 103 -20.53 -34.54 -19.43
CA HIS A 103 -20.51 -34.84 -20.88
C HIS A 103 -21.70 -35.70 -21.33
N THR A 104 -22.92 -35.34 -20.91
CA THR A 104 -24.15 -36.06 -21.29
C THR A 104 -25.15 -35.27 -22.12
N THR A 105 -24.77 -34.07 -22.59
CA THR A 105 -25.57 -33.21 -23.47
C THR A 105 -26.94 -32.85 -22.89
N LEU A 106 -27.03 -32.66 -21.55
CA LEU A 106 -28.31 -32.38 -20.87
C LEU A 106 -29.00 -31.08 -21.33
N GLY A 107 -28.24 -30.09 -21.80
CA GLY A 107 -28.71 -28.74 -22.11
C GLY A 107 -28.97 -28.44 -23.59
N GLY A 108 -29.06 -29.46 -24.45
CA GLY A 108 -29.36 -29.26 -25.88
C GLY A 108 -30.73 -28.61 -26.16
N ASP A 109 -31.68 -28.77 -25.23
CA ASP A 109 -33.01 -28.16 -25.26
C ASP A 109 -33.28 -27.46 -23.91
N ASP A 110 -33.81 -26.24 -23.93
CA ASP A 110 -34.05 -25.37 -22.74
C ASP A 110 -34.85 -26.04 -21.59
N GLU A 111 -35.61 -27.10 -21.87
CA GLU A 111 -36.45 -27.82 -20.88
C GLU A 111 -35.90 -29.19 -20.45
N ALA A 112 -34.90 -29.74 -21.15
CA ALA A 112 -34.45 -31.12 -20.92
C ALA A 112 -33.82 -31.32 -19.53
N PHE A 113 -33.25 -30.27 -18.94
CA PHE A 113 -32.62 -30.32 -17.63
C PHE A 113 -33.60 -30.18 -16.45
N ALA A 114 -34.79 -29.60 -16.66
CA ALA A 114 -35.72 -29.29 -15.57
C ALA A 114 -36.15 -30.51 -14.73
N PRO A 115 -36.49 -31.69 -15.31
CA PRO A 115 -36.83 -32.87 -14.53
C PRO A 115 -35.69 -33.34 -13.62
N VAL A 116 -34.45 -33.22 -14.09
CA VAL A 116 -33.26 -33.65 -13.35
C VAL A 116 -33.00 -32.69 -12.18
N ALA A 117 -33.13 -31.38 -12.38
CA ALA A 117 -33.01 -30.38 -11.31
C ALA A 117 -34.01 -30.63 -10.17
N VAL A 118 -35.29 -30.85 -10.50
CA VAL A 118 -36.34 -31.15 -9.52
C VAL A 118 -36.08 -32.47 -8.79
N ALA A 119 -35.59 -33.48 -9.50
CA ALA A 119 -35.26 -34.76 -8.89
C ALA A 119 -34.07 -34.68 -7.93
N ILE A 120 -33.05 -33.87 -8.26
CA ILE A 120 -31.90 -33.60 -7.37
C ILE A 120 -32.36 -32.83 -6.13
N GLU A 121 -33.23 -31.83 -6.30
CA GLU A 121 -33.81 -31.02 -5.22
C GLU A 121 -34.50 -31.88 -4.15
N ALA A 122 -35.31 -32.84 -4.60
CA ALA A 122 -36.12 -33.69 -3.71
C ALA A 122 -35.38 -34.92 -3.15
N HIS A 123 -34.14 -35.18 -3.61
CA HIS A 123 -33.45 -36.42 -3.25
C HIS A 123 -32.86 -36.36 -1.82
N PRO A 124 -33.17 -37.35 -0.94
CA PRO A 124 -32.86 -37.24 0.50
C PRO A 124 -31.40 -37.49 0.89
N CYS A 125 -30.60 -38.15 0.05
CA CYS A 125 -29.22 -38.59 0.40
C CYS A 125 -28.13 -38.14 -0.59
N LEU A 126 -28.46 -37.33 -1.59
CA LEU A 126 -27.53 -37.00 -2.67
C LEU A 126 -26.55 -35.93 -2.19
N LYS A 127 -25.26 -36.25 -2.18
CA LYS A 127 -24.21 -35.38 -1.62
C LYS A 127 -23.31 -34.78 -2.68
N ARG A 128 -23.04 -35.50 -3.77
CA ARG A 128 -22.14 -35.06 -4.83
C ARG A 128 -22.81 -35.21 -6.19
N VAL A 129 -22.80 -34.13 -6.97
CA VAL A 129 -23.39 -34.12 -8.31
C VAL A 129 -22.39 -33.49 -9.27
N ASN A 130 -22.04 -34.22 -10.32
CA ASN A 130 -21.23 -33.70 -11.43
C ASN A 130 -22.12 -33.54 -12.67
N LEU A 131 -22.28 -32.29 -13.09
CA LEU A 131 -23.05 -31.87 -14.26
C LEU A 131 -22.15 -31.12 -15.27
N SER A 132 -20.83 -31.24 -15.17
CA SER A 132 -19.91 -30.53 -16.06
C SER A 132 -20.08 -30.90 -17.54
N HIS A 133 -19.74 -29.97 -18.44
CA HIS A 133 -19.77 -30.18 -19.89
C HIS A 133 -21.14 -30.63 -20.46
N ASN A 134 -22.23 -30.03 -20.00
CA ASN A 134 -23.58 -30.39 -20.43
C ASN A 134 -24.33 -29.29 -21.19
N SER A 135 -23.70 -28.13 -21.39
CA SER A 135 -24.33 -26.98 -22.06
C SER A 135 -25.68 -26.58 -21.46
N ILE A 136 -25.87 -26.73 -20.14
CA ILE A 136 -27.14 -26.47 -19.42
C ILE A 136 -27.75 -25.10 -19.73
N GLY A 137 -26.92 -24.09 -20.02
CA GLY A 137 -27.37 -22.77 -20.44
C GLY A 137 -27.91 -21.91 -19.31
N GLU A 138 -28.41 -20.74 -19.69
CA GLU A 138 -28.78 -19.67 -18.76
C GLU A 138 -30.05 -20.01 -17.95
N ARG A 139 -31.08 -20.55 -18.61
CA ARG A 139 -32.31 -21.04 -17.95
C ARG A 139 -32.02 -22.17 -16.98
N GLY A 140 -31.20 -23.14 -17.38
CA GLY A 140 -30.81 -24.22 -16.48
C GLY A 140 -29.99 -23.74 -15.28
N GLY A 141 -29.19 -22.68 -15.44
CA GLY A 141 -28.57 -21.96 -14.32
C GLY A 141 -29.58 -21.40 -13.31
N THR A 142 -30.69 -20.82 -13.79
CA THR A 142 -31.77 -20.34 -12.91
C THR A 142 -32.46 -21.48 -12.15
N LEU A 143 -32.65 -22.64 -12.81
CA LEU A 143 -33.21 -23.84 -12.18
C LEU A 143 -32.28 -24.43 -11.12
N LEU A 144 -30.97 -24.40 -11.35
CA LEU A 144 -29.97 -24.75 -10.34
C LEU A 144 -30.04 -23.79 -9.15
N GLY A 145 -30.26 -22.49 -9.39
CA GLY A 145 -30.50 -21.50 -8.33
C GLY A 145 -31.73 -21.84 -7.49
N THR A 146 -32.87 -22.15 -8.11
CA THR A 146 -34.08 -22.56 -7.38
C THR A 146 -33.89 -23.85 -6.59
N MET A 147 -33.23 -24.84 -7.19
CA MET A 147 -32.87 -26.11 -6.54
C MET A 147 -32.03 -25.89 -5.27
N LEU A 148 -31.03 -25.01 -5.32
CA LEU A 148 -30.13 -24.74 -4.19
C LEU A 148 -30.76 -23.84 -3.12
N THR A 149 -31.80 -23.08 -3.47
CA THR A 149 -32.56 -22.26 -2.51
C THR A 149 -33.39 -23.13 -1.57
N ASN A 150 -33.78 -24.33 -2.01
CA ASN A 150 -34.57 -25.23 -1.17
C ASN A 150 -33.73 -25.79 0.00
N PRO A 151 -34.14 -25.58 1.26
CA PRO A 151 -33.42 -26.10 2.43
C PRO A 151 -33.40 -27.63 2.51
N ALA A 152 -34.27 -28.34 1.78
CA ALA A 152 -34.28 -29.80 1.70
C ALA A 152 -33.12 -30.35 0.85
N CYS A 153 -32.46 -29.52 0.04
CA CYS A 153 -31.37 -29.94 -0.82
C CYS A 153 -30.17 -30.43 0.02
N THR A 154 -29.75 -31.68 -0.17
CA THR A 154 -28.66 -32.30 0.61
C THR A 154 -27.29 -32.22 -0.05
N VAL A 155 -27.21 -31.59 -1.24
CA VAL A 155 -26.00 -31.55 -2.06
C VAL A 155 -24.91 -30.74 -1.36
N ARG A 156 -23.72 -31.35 -1.26
CA ARG A 156 -22.51 -30.78 -0.64
C ARG A 156 -21.45 -30.40 -1.66
N ALA A 157 -21.36 -31.11 -2.78
CA ALA A 157 -20.45 -30.76 -3.87
C ALA A 157 -21.20 -30.76 -5.20
N LEU A 158 -21.13 -29.65 -5.92
CA LEU A 158 -21.75 -29.45 -7.22
C LEU A 158 -20.70 -28.98 -8.23
N ASP A 159 -20.53 -29.74 -9.30
CA ASP A 159 -19.73 -29.33 -10.45
C ASP A 159 -20.66 -29.00 -11.62
N VAL A 160 -20.63 -27.74 -12.05
CA VAL A 160 -21.36 -27.24 -13.21
C VAL A 160 -20.41 -26.53 -14.19
N SER A 161 -19.13 -26.88 -14.18
CA SER A 161 -18.15 -26.31 -15.10
C SER A 161 -18.50 -26.59 -16.57
N TRP A 162 -18.13 -25.68 -17.49
CA TRP A 162 -18.41 -25.81 -18.93
C TRP A 162 -19.90 -25.99 -19.29
N ASN A 163 -20.79 -25.19 -18.70
CA ASN A 163 -22.23 -25.25 -18.97
C ASN A 163 -22.83 -24.02 -19.61
N ASN A 164 -22.03 -22.97 -19.89
CA ASN A 164 -22.52 -21.72 -20.47
C ASN A 164 -23.71 -21.15 -19.66
N ILE A 165 -23.59 -21.15 -18.32
CA ILE A 165 -24.59 -20.62 -17.38
C ILE A 165 -24.84 -19.11 -17.61
N ARG A 166 -23.83 -18.37 -18.06
CA ARG A 166 -23.92 -16.92 -18.36
C ARG A 166 -24.37 -16.09 -17.15
N ARG A 167 -24.68 -14.81 -17.38
CA ARG A 167 -24.92 -13.81 -16.35
C ARG A 167 -26.15 -14.11 -15.49
N SER A 168 -27.34 -14.29 -16.06
CA SER A 168 -28.53 -14.40 -15.19
C SER A 168 -28.60 -15.72 -14.43
N GLY A 169 -28.08 -16.81 -15.01
CA GLY A 169 -27.92 -18.08 -14.31
C GLY A 169 -26.94 -17.95 -13.12
N ALA A 170 -25.81 -17.27 -13.30
CA ALA A 170 -24.85 -17.02 -12.23
C ALA A 170 -25.40 -16.09 -11.14
N VAL A 171 -26.19 -15.08 -11.51
CA VAL A 171 -26.92 -14.22 -10.56
C VAL A 171 -27.89 -15.05 -9.70
N ALA A 172 -28.67 -15.95 -10.33
CA ALA A 172 -29.58 -16.82 -9.62
C ALA A 172 -28.85 -17.76 -8.63
N LEU A 173 -27.70 -18.30 -9.04
CA LEU A 173 -26.84 -19.08 -8.16
C LEU A 173 -26.30 -18.25 -6.99
N GLY A 174 -25.82 -17.02 -7.23
CA GLY A 174 -25.39 -16.11 -6.18
C GLY A 174 -26.49 -15.81 -5.17
N ILE A 175 -27.71 -15.55 -5.62
CA ILE A 175 -28.86 -15.33 -4.73
C ILE A 175 -29.16 -16.59 -3.91
N ALA A 176 -29.17 -17.77 -4.54
CA ALA A 176 -29.43 -19.04 -3.87
C ALA A 176 -28.40 -19.34 -2.76
N MET A 177 -27.13 -19.01 -3.01
CA MET A 177 -26.04 -19.21 -2.04
C MET A 177 -26.22 -18.38 -0.76
N ARG A 178 -27.01 -17.31 -0.75
CA ARG A 178 -27.29 -16.56 0.50
C ARG A 178 -28.07 -17.40 1.52
N SER A 179 -28.95 -18.28 1.04
CA SER A 179 -29.83 -19.10 1.85
C SER A 179 -29.41 -20.57 1.96
N ASN A 180 -28.56 -21.04 1.04
CA ASN A 180 -28.13 -22.43 1.05
C ASN A 180 -27.21 -22.72 2.25
N THR A 181 -27.50 -23.81 2.96
CA THR A 181 -26.75 -24.25 4.15
C THR A 181 -26.14 -25.64 4.00
N SER A 182 -26.12 -26.20 2.78
CA SER A 182 -25.67 -27.58 2.53
C SER A 182 -24.38 -27.65 1.71
N LEU A 183 -24.21 -26.73 0.76
CA LEU A 183 -23.18 -26.77 -0.25
C LEU A 183 -21.82 -26.31 0.32
N GLN A 184 -20.81 -27.14 0.12
CA GLN A 184 -19.44 -26.95 0.58
C GLN A 184 -18.47 -26.69 -0.57
N THR A 185 -18.72 -27.29 -1.73
CA THR A 185 -17.87 -27.17 -2.92
C THR A 185 -18.72 -26.82 -4.14
N LEU A 186 -18.35 -25.75 -4.85
CA LEU A 186 -19.01 -25.31 -6.07
C LEU A 186 -17.98 -25.05 -7.17
N TYR A 187 -17.96 -25.90 -8.19
CA TYR A 187 -17.15 -25.70 -9.39
C TYR A 187 -18.01 -25.08 -10.51
N MET A 188 -17.64 -23.89 -10.97
CA MET A 188 -18.35 -23.16 -12.02
C MET A 188 -17.41 -22.62 -13.09
N SER A 189 -16.25 -23.24 -13.30
CA SER A 189 -15.29 -22.78 -14.30
C SER A 189 -15.85 -22.82 -15.74
N MET A 190 -15.38 -21.93 -16.60
CA MET A 190 -15.78 -21.87 -18.02
C MET A 190 -17.29 -21.66 -18.27
N ASN A 191 -17.94 -20.77 -17.50
CA ASN A 191 -19.38 -20.49 -17.62
C ASN A 191 -19.74 -19.09 -18.12
N ARG A 192 -18.76 -18.21 -18.31
CA ARG A 192 -18.94 -16.81 -18.74
C ARG A 192 -19.95 -16.05 -17.86
N CYS A 193 -19.85 -16.21 -16.54
CA CYS A 193 -20.72 -15.56 -15.57
C CYS A 193 -20.76 -14.02 -15.75
N GLY A 194 -19.63 -13.40 -16.10
CA GLY A 194 -19.49 -11.95 -16.14
C GLY A 194 -19.66 -11.28 -14.78
N ASP A 195 -19.45 -9.97 -14.72
CA ASP A 195 -19.37 -9.25 -13.44
C ASP A 195 -20.65 -9.31 -12.62
N GLY A 196 -21.83 -9.18 -13.24
CA GLY A 196 -23.09 -9.25 -12.51
C GLY A 196 -23.29 -10.59 -11.75
N GLY A 197 -22.80 -11.70 -12.32
CA GLY A 197 -22.82 -13.00 -11.63
C GLY A 197 -21.76 -13.08 -10.53
N GLY A 198 -20.53 -12.62 -10.80
CA GLY A 198 -19.44 -12.58 -9.84
C GLY A 198 -19.74 -11.72 -8.60
N GLU A 199 -20.29 -10.52 -8.80
CA GLU A 199 -20.70 -9.60 -7.74
C GLU A 199 -21.76 -10.23 -6.81
N GLN A 200 -22.74 -10.94 -7.36
CA GLN A 200 -23.78 -11.58 -6.54
C GLN A 200 -23.25 -12.78 -5.77
N LEU A 201 -22.31 -13.54 -6.34
CA LEU A 201 -21.62 -14.61 -5.63
C LEU A 201 -20.74 -14.05 -4.50
N ALA A 202 -20.03 -12.95 -4.74
CA ALA A 202 -19.25 -12.27 -3.72
C ALA A 202 -20.15 -11.80 -2.55
N ALA A 203 -21.28 -11.15 -2.87
CA ALA A 203 -22.24 -10.72 -1.85
C ALA A 203 -22.83 -11.89 -1.04
N ALA A 204 -22.99 -13.05 -1.66
CA ALA A 204 -23.50 -14.24 -0.99
C ALA A 204 -22.56 -14.78 0.10
N LEU A 205 -21.24 -14.58 -0.07
CA LEU A 205 -20.25 -14.98 0.93
C LEU A 205 -20.39 -14.24 2.26
N ALA A 206 -20.99 -13.03 2.28
CA ALA A 206 -21.23 -12.30 3.51
C ALA A 206 -22.14 -13.08 4.49
N SER A 207 -23.11 -13.82 3.96
CA SER A 207 -24.08 -14.60 4.74
C SER A 207 -23.82 -16.11 4.73
N ASN A 208 -23.18 -16.64 3.69
CA ASN A 208 -22.96 -18.08 3.57
C ASN A 208 -21.81 -18.54 4.48
N THR A 209 -22.09 -19.47 5.38
CA THR A 209 -21.11 -20.01 6.34
C THR A 209 -20.70 -21.46 6.05
N THR A 210 -21.14 -22.01 4.92
CA THR A 210 -21.03 -23.44 4.59
C THR A 210 -20.12 -23.72 3.42
N LEU A 211 -20.02 -22.80 2.47
CA LEU A 211 -19.17 -22.94 1.29
C LEU A 211 -17.70 -22.81 1.71
N THR A 212 -16.91 -23.81 1.34
CA THR A 212 -15.48 -23.93 1.63
C THR A 212 -14.62 -23.82 0.39
N GLU A 213 -15.13 -24.20 -0.79
CA GLU A 213 -14.39 -24.19 -2.05
C GLU A 213 -15.26 -23.63 -3.18
N LEU A 214 -14.73 -22.64 -3.89
CA LEU A 214 -15.40 -21.98 -5.02
C LEU A 214 -14.43 -21.82 -6.19
N ASP A 215 -14.75 -22.43 -7.33
CA ASP A 215 -13.99 -22.24 -8.58
C ASP A 215 -14.80 -21.39 -9.57
N LEU A 216 -14.23 -20.22 -9.86
CA LEU A 216 -14.71 -19.25 -10.82
C LEU A 216 -13.73 -19.04 -11.97
N SER A 217 -12.75 -19.92 -12.19
CA SER A 217 -11.79 -19.77 -13.28
C SER A 217 -12.45 -19.69 -14.67
N HIS A 218 -11.90 -18.87 -15.58
CA HIS A 218 -12.44 -18.66 -16.93
C HIS A 218 -13.93 -18.24 -17.00
N ASN A 219 -14.34 -17.26 -16.20
CA ASN A 219 -15.72 -16.76 -16.17
C ASN A 219 -15.93 -15.35 -16.72
N ALA A 220 -14.91 -14.77 -17.36
CA ALA A 220 -14.94 -13.41 -17.88
C ALA A 220 -15.35 -12.39 -16.80
N LEU A 221 -14.87 -12.60 -15.57
CA LEU A 221 -14.94 -11.57 -14.53
C LEU A 221 -13.96 -10.44 -14.89
N THR A 222 -14.10 -9.29 -14.23
CA THR A 222 -13.15 -8.19 -14.32
C THR A 222 -12.77 -7.73 -12.91
N GLY A 223 -11.96 -6.67 -12.81
CA GLY A 223 -11.58 -6.13 -11.50
C GLY A 223 -12.75 -5.61 -10.66
N ALA A 224 -13.91 -5.32 -11.24
CA ALA A 224 -15.11 -4.97 -10.48
C ALA A 224 -15.57 -6.14 -9.57
N SER A 225 -15.66 -7.35 -10.13
CA SER A 225 -15.95 -8.55 -9.35
C SER A 225 -14.88 -8.81 -8.28
N ALA A 226 -13.60 -8.64 -8.63
CA ALA A 226 -12.49 -8.85 -7.70
C ALA A 226 -12.54 -7.90 -6.49
N VAL A 227 -12.89 -6.63 -6.70
CA VAL A 227 -13.11 -5.66 -5.61
C VAL A 227 -14.26 -6.09 -4.71
N ALA A 228 -15.37 -6.56 -5.29
CA ALA A 228 -16.49 -7.09 -4.50
C ALA A 228 -16.08 -8.31 -3.66
N PHE A 229 -15.37 -9.28 -4.25
CA PHE A 229 -14.82 -10.43 -3.51
C PHE A 229 -13.87 -9.98 -2.41
N GLY A 230 -12.94 -9.06 -2.68
CA GLY A 230 -11.99 -8.55 -1.69
C GLY A 230 -12.70 -7.95 -0.47
N PHE A 231 -13.82 -7.23 -0.69
CA PHE A 231 -14.62 -6.68 0.39
C PHE A 231 -15.30 -7.76 1.24
N PHE A 232 -16.05 -8.67 0.60
CA PHE A 232 -16.89 -9.66 1.31
C PHE A 232 -16.09 -10.84 1.89
N LEU A 233 -14.93 -11.18 1.33
CA LEU A 233 -14.03 -12.21 1.87
C LEU A 233 -13.47 -11.89 3.25
N ARG A 234 -13.47 -10.61 3.65
CA ARG A 234 -13.08 -10.20 5.01
C ARG A 234 -14.14 -10.56 6.05
N GLN A 235 -15.40 -10.62 5.63
CA GLN A 235 -16.55 -10.96 6.49
C GLN A 235 -16.79 -12.47 6.54
N ASN A 236 -16.32 -13.19 5.53
CA ASN A 236 -16.47 -14.63 5.45
C ASN A 236 -15.31 -15.37 6.13
N HIS A 237 -15.65 -16.39 6.93
CA HIS A 237 -14.66 -17.25 7.61
C HIS A 237 -14.78 -18.73 7.23
N SER A 238 -15.73 -19.09 6.36
CA SER A 238 -15.95 -20.48 5.94
C SER A 238 -15.17 -20.85 4.68
N LEU A 239 -15.04 -19.91 3.74
CA LEU A 239 -14.40 -20.13 2.45
C LEU A 239 -12.89 -20.29 2.65
N ARG A 240 -12.38 -21.42 2.17
CA ARG A 240 -10.97 -21.79 2.28
C ARG A 240 -10.25 -21.65 0.97
N THR A 241 -10.91 -21.90 -0.16
CA THR A 241 -10.30 -21.79 -1.48
C THR A 241 -11.22 -21.04 -2.43
N LEU A 242 -10.65 -20.06 -3.13
CA LEU A 242 -11.27 -19.30 -4.21
C LEU A 242 -10.35 -19.34 -5.43
N ASP A 243 -10.81 -19.98 -6.50
CA ASP A 243 -10.10 -19.97 -7.77
C ASP A 243 -10.70 -18.94 -8.71
N MET A 244 -9.87 -17.98 -9.14
CA MET A 244 -10.27 -16.94 -10.09
C MET A 244 -9.28 -16.81 -11.25
N ARG A 245 -8.48 -17.85 -11.51
CA ARG A 245 -7.54 -17.85 -12.64
C ARG A 245 -8.26 -17.59 -13.97
N ASP A 246 -7.59 -16.88 -14.86
CA ASP A 246 -8.03 -16.64 -16.25
C ASP A 246 -9.35 -15.83 -16.34
N ASN A 247 -9.45 -14.75 -15.56
CA ASN A 247 -10.56 -13.81 -15.43
C ASN A 247 -10.18 -12.32 -15.57
N SER A 248 -9.18 -11.92 -16.37
CA SER A 248 -8.93 -10.50 -16.75
C SER A 248 -9.16 -9.46 -15.63
N LEU A 249 -8.68 -9.74 -14.42
CA LEU A 249 -9.03 -9.00 -13.20
C LEU A 249 -8.36 -7.62 -13.16
N GLY A 250 -7.25 -7.46 -13.89
CA GLY A 250 -6.36 -6.31 -13.85
C GLY A 250 -5.62 -6.18 -12.52
N GLU A 251 -4.59 -5.32 -12.51
CA GLU A 251 -3.79 -5.07 -11.30
C GLU A 251 -4.62 -4.53 -10.13
N VAL A 252 -5.59 -3.65 -10.38
CA VAL A 252 -6.43 -3.05 -9.33
C VAL A 252 -7.31 -4.10 -8.65
N GLY A 253 -7.97 -4.96 -9.43
CA GLY A 253 -8.82 -6.01 -8.89
C GLY A 253 -8.03 -7.05 -8.10
N ALA A 254 -6.87 -7.46 -8.62
CA ALA A 254 -6.00 -8.40 -7.93
C ALA A 254 -5.43 -7.83 -6.62
N ARG A 255 -5.07 -6.53 -6.58
CA ARG A 255 -4.68 -5.85 -5.33
C ARG A 255 -5.77 -5.86 -4.27
N ALA A 256 -7.04 -5.67 -4.66
CA ALA A 256 -8.15 -5.71 -3.71
C ALA A 256 -8.28 -7.08 -3.00
N LEU A 257 -8.02 -8.17 -3.73
CA LEU A 257 -8.04 -9.53 -3.18
C LEU A 257 -6.85 -9.78 -2.24
N LEU A 258 -5.65 -9.32 -2.63
CA LEU A 258 -4.46 -9.43 -1.78
C LEU A 258 -4.60 -8.59 -0.50
N ARG A 259 -5.23 -7.42 -0.59
CA ARG A 259 -5.58 -6.59 0.57
C ARG A 259 -6.53 -7.31 1.51
N ALA A 260 -7.49 -8.08 0.98
CA ALA A 260 -8.40 -8.87 1.81
C ALA A 260 -7.65 -9.92 2.66
N ILE A 261 -6.65 -10.58 2.07
CA ILE A 261 -5.77 -11.51 2.78
C ILE A 261 -4.94 -10.76 3.80
N ALA A 262 -4.32 -9.63 3.42
CA ALA A 262 -3.53 -8.81 4.32
C ALA A 262 -4.32 -8.28 5.53
N LEU A 263 -5.63 -8.11 5.39
CA LEU A 263 -6.56 -7.72 6.47
C LEU A 263 -7.14 -8.91 7.25
N GLY A 264 -6.60 -10.12 7.09
CA GLY A 264 -6.92 -11.30 7.89
C GLY A 264 -7.89 -12.31 7.26
N SER A 265 -8.21 -12.19 5.96
CA SER A 265 -8.97 -13.25 5.28
C SER A 265 -8.14 -14.53 5.19
N ARG A 266 -8.74 -15.65 5.59
CA ARG A 266 -8.10 -16.99 5.60
C ARG A 266 -8.34 -17.77 4.31
N CYS A 267 -8.95 -17.13 3.32
CA CYS A 267 -9.22 -17.77 2.04
C CYS A 267 -7.92 -17.80 1.20
N GLU A 268 -7.58 -18.97 0.70
CA GLU A 268 -6.55 -19.14 -0.32
C GLU A 268 -7.10 -18.73 -1.69
N ILE A 269 -6.47 -17.74 -2.31
CA ILE A 269 -6.92 -17.17 -3.59
C ILE A 269 -5.95 -17.58 -4.69
N ASN A 270 -6.47 -18.22 -5.74
CA ASN A 270 -5.68 -18.57 -6.93
C ASN A 270 -5.88 -17.53 -8.01
N LEU A 271 -4.78 -16.94 -8.46
CA LEU A 271 -4.71 -15.91 -9.49
C LEU A 271 -3.73 -16.35 -10.59
N SER A 272 -3.96 -15.91 -11.82
CA SER A 272 -3.00 -16.08 -12.92
C SER A 272 -2.36 -14.74 -13.27
N VAL A 273 -1.12 -14.76 -13.80
CA VAL A 273 -0.44 -13.52 -14.22
C VAL A 273 -1.09 -12.92 -15.46
N HIS A 274 -1.68 -13.74 -16.33
CA HIS A 274 -2.45 -13.29 -17.49
C HIS A 274 -3.65 -12.43 -17.10
N ASP A 275 -4.17 -12.59 -15.88
CA ASP A 275 -5.26 -11.75 -15.36
C ASP A 275 -4.82 -10.31 -15.11
N LEU A 276 -3.52 -10.07 -14.93
CA LEU A 276 -2.97 -8.77 -14.55
C LEU A 276 -2.62 -7.89 -15.74
N GLU A 277 -2.49 -8.49 -16.93
CA GLU A 277 -2.20 -7.74 -18.15
C GLU A 277 -3.39 -6.84 -18.49
N SER A 278 -3.17 -5.53 -18.35
CA SER A 278 -4.08 -4.51 -18.87
C SER A 278 -4.26 -4.76 -20.37
N SER A 279 -5.40 -5.30 -20.77
CA SER A 279 -5.87 -5.18 -22.15
C SER A 279 -6.14 -3.70 -22.43
N ALA A 280 -5.07 -2.94 -22.69
CA ALA A 280 -5.11 -1.59 -23.26
C ALA A 280 -5.58 -1.61 -24.73
N THR A 281 -6.13 -2.72 -25.18
CA THR A 281 -6.74 -2.91 -26.47
C THR A 281 -8.23 -3.20 -26.28
N GLY A 282 -9.04 -2.15 -26.26
CA GLY A 282 -10.37 -2.23 -26.85
C GLY A 282 -11.58 -2.30 -25.92
N SER A 283 -11.70 -1.42 -24.93
CA SER A 283 -13.02 -0.85 -24.63
C SER A 283 -12.91 0.56 -24.05
N THR A 284 -13.40 1.54 -24.80
CA THR A 284 -13.37 2.98 -24.50
C THR A 284 -14.58 3.43 -23.66
N SER A 285 -15.14 2.58 -22.78
CA SER A 285 -16.42 2.93 -22.14
C SER A 285 -16.67 2.43 -20.71
N SER A 286 -15.72 1.79 -20.01
CA SER A 286 -15.91 1.47 -18.60
C SER A 286 -15.25 2.52 -17.70
N SER A 287 -16.01 3.08 -16.76
CA SER A 287 -15.50 3.88 -15.65
C SER A 287 -14.26 3.21 -15.02
N PRO A 288 -13.28 3.98 -14.52
CA PRO A 288 -12.11 3.39 -13.87
C PRO A 288 -12.55 2.48 -12.71
N ILE A 289 -11.91 1.31 -12.61
CA ILE A 289 -12.10 0.39 -11.48
C ILE A 289 -11.61 1.11 -10.23
N PHE A 290 -12.37 0.99 -9.14
CA PHE A 290 -12.06 1.66 -7.88
C PHE A 290 -10.74 1.15 -7.30
N ASP A 291 -9.83 2.08 -7.02
CA ASP A 291 -8.57 1.82 -6.32
C ASP A 291 -8.63 2.52 -4.95
N ALA A 292 -8.57 1.73 -3.88
CA ALA A 292 -8.68 2.26 -2.52
C ALA A 292 -7.49 3.15 -2.12
N ASN A 293 -6.34 3.03 -2.79
CA ASN A 293 -5.17 3.87 -2.50
C ASN A 293 -5.24 5.23 -3.21
N LEU A 294 -6.00 5.34 -4.30
CA LEU A 294 -6.18 6.57 -5.07
C LEU A 294 -7.67 6.81 -5.34
N PRO A 295 -8.49 7.00 -4.29
CA PRO A 295 -9.95 7.09 -4.42
C PRO A 295 -10.39 8.30 -5.27
N SER A 296 -9.57 9.36 -5.32
CA SER A 296 -9.82 10.56 -6.13
C SER A 296 -9.81 10.29 -7.64
N ALA A 297 -9.13 9.23 -8.12
CA ALA A 297 -9.09 8.90 -9.54
C ALA A 297 -10.45 8.46 -10.10
N SER A 298 -11.34 7.97 -9.22
CA SER A 298 -12.70 7.52 -9.57
C SER A 298 -13.79 8.51 -9.12
N SER A 299 -13.39 9.67 -8.57
CA SER A 299 -14.28 10.73 -8.09
C SER A 299 -14.71 11.66 -9.25
N PRO A 300 -15.95 12.20 -9.27
CA PRO A 300 -17.00 12.04 -8.26
C PRO A 300 -17.73 10.70 -8.35
N PHE A 301 -18.12 10.16 -7.20
CA PHE A 301 -18.83 8.90 -7.09
C PHE A 301 -20.35 9.10 -7.14
N GLU A 302 -21.04 8.32 -7.97
CA GLU A 302 -22.49 8.12 -7.96
C GLU A 302 -22.77 6.62 -7.87
N LEU A 303 -22.88 6.12 -6.64
CA LEU A 303 -22.93 4.69 -6.34
C LEU A 303 -24.36 4.26 -6.06
N LYS A 304 -24.88 3.36 -6.89
CA LYS A 304 -26.19 2.74 -6.69
C LYS A 304 -26.07 1.49 -5.84
N ILE A 305 -26.16 1.67 -4.53
CA ILE A 305 -25.84 0.65 -3.53
C ILE A 305 -26.78 -0.57 -3.64
N GLY A 306 -28.04 -0.36 -4.02
CA GLY A 306 -29.04 -1.43 -4.14
C GLY A 306 -29.00 -2.25 -5.43
N GLU A 307 -28.41 -1.74 -6.51
CA GLU A 307 -28.38 -2.42 -7.82
C GLU A 307 -27.15 -3.33 -7.98
N SER A 308 -26.00 -2.94 -7.41
CA SER A 308 -24.72 -3.62 -7.62
C SER A 308 -23.96 -3.82 -6.29
N PRO A 309 -23.62 -5.07 -5.93
CA PRO A 309 -22.73 -5.34 -4.80
C PRO A 309 -21.35 -4.69 -4.90
N TYR A 310 -20.84 -4.47 -6.11
CA TYR A 310 -19.61 -3.70 -6.31
C TYR A 310 -19.80 -2.25 -5.83
N ALA A 311 -20.91 -1.59 -6.18
CA ALA A 311 -21.19 -0.23 -5.72
C ALA A 311 -21.31 -0.15 -4.18
N PHE A 312 -21.89 -1.16 -3.53
CA PHE A 312 -21.90 -1.28 -2.07
C PHE A 312 -20.48 -1.38 -1.50
N ALA A 313 -19.66 -2.28 -2.04
CA ALA A 313 -18.28 -2.49 -1.60
C ALA A 313 -17.43 -1.20 -1.74
N VAL A 314 -17.56 -0.50 -2.88
CA VAL A 314 -16.87 0.78 -3.10
C VAL A 314 -17.36 1.84 -2.12
N ALA A 315 -18.66 1.95 -1.88
CA ALA A 315 -19.20 2.92 -0.92
C ALA A 315 -18.64 2.67 0.49
N SER A 316 -18.63 1.42 0.94
CA SER A 316 -18.03 1.05 2.23
C SER A 316 -16.53 1.35 2.28
N GLU A 317 -15.75 0.96 1.27
CA GLU A 317 -14.30 1.22 1.25
C GLU A 317 -13.97 2.72 1.24
N VAL A 318 -14.73 3.54 0.51
CA VAL A 318 -14.54 4.99 0.49
C VAL A 318 -14.84 5.61 1.86
N ILE A 319 -15.90 5.14 2.53
CA ILE A 319 -16.26 5.58 3.88
C ILE A 319 -15.19 5.12 4.88
N ASP A 320 -14.74 3.87 4.82
CA ASP A 320 -13.71 3.32 5.70
C ASP A 320 -12.36 4.02 5.51
N ALA A 321 -11.99 4.32 4.26
CA ALA A 321 -10.77 5.07 3.94
C ALA A 321 -10.80 6.48 4.53
N ALA A 322 -11.98 7.11 4.59
CA ALA A 322 -12.15 8.43 5.21
C ALA A 322 -12.18 8.37 6.75
N LEU A 323 -12.89 7.40 7.34
CA LEU A 323 -13.13 7.33 8.79
C LEU A 323 -11.99 6.66 9.57
N ILE A 324 -11.41 5.59 9.03
CA ILE A 324 -10.44 4.75 9.74
C ILE A 324 -9.01 5.12 9.34
N GLN A 325 -8.78 5.25 8.04
CA GLN A 325 -7.43 5.39 7.50
C GLN A 325 -6.98 6.85 7.39
N GLY A 326 -7.92 7.81 7.33
CA GLY A 326 -7.62 9.22 7.08
C GLY A 326 -6.97 9.46 5.71
N HIS A 327 -7.11 8.51 4.78
CA HIS A 327 -6.55 8.54 3.42
C HIS A 327 -7.43 9.31 2.42
N CYS A 328 -8.62 9.73 2.85
CA CYS A 328 -9.59 10.35 1.98
C CYS A 328 -10.36 11.44 2.73
N MET A 329 -10.44 12.64 2.15
CA MET A 329 -11.40 13.65 2.56
C MET A 329 -12.61 13.59 1.65
N LEU A 330 -13.79 13.42 2.26
CA LEU A 330 -15.05 13.35 1.55
C LEU A 330 -15.78 14.69 1.64
N SER A 331 -16.21 15.19 0.49
CA SER A 331 -17.04 16.37 0.34
C SER A 331 -18.30 16.05 -0.48
N ASP A 332 -19.30 16.93 -0.41
CA ASP A 332 -20.59 16.78 -1.12
C ASP A 332 -21.31 15.45 -0.86
N LEU A 333 -21.15 14.89 0.34
CA LEU A 333 -21.71 13.61 0.71
C LEU A 333 -23.24 13.70 0.84
N SER A 334 -23.95 12.91 0.05
CA SER A 334 -25.40 12.85 0.11
C SER A 334 -25.94 11.49 -0.30
N HIS A 335 -27.06 11.13 0.30
CA HIS A 335 -27.76 9.89 0.03
C HIS A 335 -29.19 10.17 -0.41
N GLU A 336 -29.63 9.46 -1.44
CA GLU A 336 -31.00 9.48 -1.97
C GLU A 336 -31.63 8.10 -1.79
N ASP A 337 -32.73 8.03 -1.04
CA ASP A 337 -33.55 6.81 -0.93
C ASP A 337 -34.32 6.54 -2.23
N ASP A 338 -34.36 5.28 -2.66
CA ASP A 338 -35.12 4.84 -3.85
C ASP A 338 -36.63 4.62 -3.56
N ASP A 339 -37.10 4.84 -2.33
CA ASP A 339 -38.45 4.50 -1.86
C ASP A 339 -39.56 5.47 -2.30
N ILE A 340 -39.74 5.67 -3.61
CA ILE A 340 -41.03 6.17 -4.15
C ILE A 340 -41.46 5.30 -5.34
N PRO A 341 -42.50 4.45 -5.19
CA PRO A 341 -43.13 3.75 -6.30
C PRO A 341 -43.61 4.74 -7.36
N ARG A 342 -43.26 4.49 -8.64
CA ARG A 342 -43.58 5.32 -9.81
C ARG A 342 -45.08 5.61 -10.05
N SER A 343 -46.00 5.09 -9.24
CA SER A 343 -47.42 5.42 -9.34
C SER A 343 -47.79 6.57 -8.40
N LYS A 344 -47.79 7.77 -8.96
CA LYS A 344 -48.34 9.04 -8.47
C LYS A 344 -47.35 10.01 -7.81
N ALA A 345 -47.25 11.15 -8.49
CA ALA A 345 -46.91 12.48 -8.02
C ALA A 345 -45.44 12.91 -8.01
N LYS A 346 -45.25 14.10 -8.57
CA LYS A 346 -44.07 14.97 -8.60
C LYS A 346 -43.64 15.39 -7.18
N SER A 347 -43.24 14.46 -6.34
CA SER A 347 -42.60 14.73 -5.05
C SER A 347 -41.09 14.62 -5.25
N ALA A 348 -40.36 15.69 -4.91
CA ALA A 348 -38.90 15.74 -5.02
C ALA A 348 -38.27 14.60 -4.19
N LYS A 349 -37.32 13.87 -4.78
CA LYS A 349 -36.53 12.85 -4.08
C LYS A 349 -35.94 13.47 -2.81
N LYS A 350 -36.18 12.85 -1.65
CA LYS A 350 -35.68 13.35 -0.36
C LYS A 350 -34.18 13.05 -0.29
N ARG A 351 -33.33 14.04 -0.59
CA ARG A 351 -31.87 13.94 -0.51
C ARG A 351 -31.43 14.30 0.91
N SER A 352 -30.86 13.33 1.63
CA SER A 352 -30.22 13.58 2.93
C SER A 352 -28.76 13.97 2.72
N LEU A 353 -28.38 15.14 3.23
CA LEU A 353 -26.97 15.55 3.33
C LEU A 353 -26.34 14.87 4.54
N LEU A 354 -25.14 14.33 4.36
CA LEU A 354 -24.41 13.61 5.41
C LEU A 354 -23.19 14.44 5.85
N GLY A 355 -22.99 14.52 7.16
CA GLY A 355 -21.84 15.16 7.80
C GLY A 355 -20.88 14.13 8.38
N PHE A 356 -19.64 14.56 8.64
CA PHE A 356 -18.59 13.75 9.26
C PHE A 356 -18.42 14.11 10.73
N ASP A 357 -18.49 13.12 11.61
CA ASP A 357 -18.07 13.24 13.01
C ASP A 357 -16.73 12.51 13.17
N GLN A 358 -15.64 13.29 13.26
CA GLN A 358 -14.28 12.75 13.37
C GLN A 358 -14.06 12.06 14.73
N ASP A 359 -14.68 12.54 15.79
CA ASP A 359 -14.49 12.03 17.15
C ASP A 359 -15.18 10.66 17.31
N ARG A 360 -16.40 10.55 16.77
CA ARG A 360 -17.18 9.30 16.80
C ARG A 360 -16.85 8.35 15.65
N ARG A 361 -16.01 8.76 14.69
CA ARG A 361 -15.68 8.02 13.46
C ARG A 361 -16.93 7.48 12.76
N CYS A 362 -17.95 8.32 12.63
CA CYS A 362 -19.19 7.94 11.98
C CYS A 362 -19.73 9.07 11.10
N LEU A 363 -20.55 8.69 10.14
CA LEU A 363 -21.38 9.63 9.40
C LEU A 363 -22.62 9.97 10.22
N TYR A 364 -23.20 11.15 10.03
CA TYR A 364 -24.52 11.50 10.57
C TYR A 364 -25.31 12.30 9.55
N SER A 365 -26.64 12.27 9.64
CA SER A 365 -27.49 13.13 8.82
C SER A 365 -27.39 14.57 9.33
N VAL A 366 -27.08 15.52 8.45
CA VAL A 366 -26.98 16.95 8.82
C VAL A 366 -28.32 17.50 9.33
N GLN A 367 -29.43 16.85 8.97
CA GLN A 367 -30.78 17.22 9.43
C GLN A 367 -31.10 16.70 10.84
N ASP A 368 -30.27 15.83 11.40
CA ASP A 368 -30.47 15.23 12.72
C ASP A 368 -29.62 15.96 13.77
N ALA A 369 -30.29 16.60 14.73
CA ALA A 369 -29.63 17.37 15.78
C ALA A 369 -28.84 16.48 16.76
N ASP A 370 -29.22 15.21 16.91
CA ASP A 370 -28.62 14.27 17.86
C ASP A 370 -27.35 13.58 17.31
N LYS A 371 -26.97 13.88 16.06
CA LYS A 371 -25.83 13.26 15.34
C LYS A 371 -25.82 11.73 15.48
N THR A 372 -26.95 11.09 15.21
CA THR A 372 -27.01 9.63 15.27
C THR A 372 -26.09 9.01 14.20
N PRO A 373 -25.37 7.93 14.54
CA PRO A 373 -24.45 7.29 13.60
C PRO A 373 -25.23 6.68 12.43
N TRP A 374 -24.98 7.21 11.25
CA TRP A 374 -25.54 6.75 9.99
C TRP A 374 -24.81 5.48 9.55
N THR A 375 -25.59 4.45 9.25
CA THR A 375 -25.10 3.18 8.69
C THR A 375 -25.42 3.13 7.22
N LEU A 376 -24.54 2.50 6.43
CA LEU A 376 -24.74 2.37 4.99
C LEU A 376 -26.00 1.52 4.71
N PRO A 377 -27.06 2.10 4.10
CA PRO A 377 -28.29 1.37 3.83
C PRO A 377 -28.10 0.38 2.69
N ALA A 378 -28.93 -0.67 2.66
CA ALA A 378 -28.89 -1.70 1.63
C ALA A 378 -29.39 -1.23 0.24
N ARG A 379 -29.96 -0.02 0.14
CA ARG A 379 -30.56 0.56 -1.08
C ARG A 379 -30.31 2.07 -1.15
N GLY A 380 -30.56 2.65 -2.33
CA GLY A 380 -30.40 4.07 -2.61
C GLY A 380 -29.12 4.42 -3.35
N VAL A 381 -28.95 5.71 -3.62
CA VAL A 381 -27.82 6.28 -4.36
C VAL A 381 -26.97 7.15 -3.44
N LEU A 382 -25.69 6.81 -3.31
CA LEU A 382 -24.71 7.61 -2.59
C LEU A 382 -23.90 8.46 -3.56
N ARG A 383 -23.89 9.78 -3.35
CA ARG A 383 -23.03 10.72 -4.06
C ARG A 383 -21.96 11.22 -3.12
N ALA A 384 -20.70 11.15 -3.54
CA ALA A 384 -19.56 11.62 -2.76
C ALA A 384 -18.43 12.11 -3.66
N VAL A 385 -17.76 13.18 -3.26
CA VAL A 385 -16.50 13.63 -3.86
C VAL A 385 -15.37 13.21 -2.92
N ALA A 386 -14.52 12.31 -3.40
CA ALA A 386 -13.32 11.89 -2.68
C ALA A 386 -12.11 12.70 -3.12
N THR A 387 -11.34 13.16 -2.14
CA THR A 387 -10.05 13.83 -2.33
C THR A 387 -8.99 12.99 -1.64
N PHE A 388 -7.93 12.62 -2.37
CA PHE A 388 -6.89 11.77 -1.81
C PHE A 388 -6.09 12.54 -0.77
N MET A 389 -5.81 11.87 0.35
CA MET A 389 -4.90 12.32 1.38
C MET A 389 -3.84 11.23 1.57
N ALA A 390 -2.60 11.66 1.72
CA ALA A 390 -1.53 10.68 1.92
C ALA A 390 -1.73 9.91 3.23
N PRO A 391 -1.46 8.60 3.25
CA PRO A 391 -1.58 7.79 4.45
C PRO A 391 -0.85 8.34 5.66
N PRO A 392 -1.46 8.40 6.87
CA PRO A 392 -0.67 8.49 8.08
C PRO A 392 0.25 7.26 8.14
N LEU A 393 1.52 7.52 8.41
CA LEU A 393 2.46 6.49 8.80
C LEU A 393 1.93 5.80 10.07
N PRO A 394 1.88 4.45 10.10
CA PRO A 394 1.44 3.73 11.29
C PRO A 394 2.36 4.08 12.47
N ARG A 395 1.77 4.42 13.62
CA ARG A 395 2.49 4.81 14.84
C ARG A 395 2.86 3.55 15.62
N GLY A 396 4.14 3.36 15.90
CA GLY A 396 4.66 2.23 16.67
C GLY A 396 4.72 0.90 15.89
N PRO A 397 5.12 -0.21 16.55
CA PRO A 397 5.21 -1.54 15.93
C PRO A 397 3.83 -2.17 15.73
N VAL A 398 2.92 -1.48 15.03
CA VAL A 398 1.61 -2.02 14.69
C VAL A 398 1.75 -2.84 13.42
N SER A 399 2.06 -4.12 13.62
CA SER A 399 2.01 -5.17 12.61
C SER A 399 0.54 -5.45 12.28
N TRP A 400 -0.09 -4.60 11.47
CA TRP A 400 -1.46 -4.84 10.98
C TRP A 400 -1.52 -6.11 10.10
N LEU A 401 -0.37 -6.57 9.60
CA LEU A 401 -0.20 -7.81 8.87
C LEU A 401 0.32 -8.91 9.81
N ASP A 402 -0.52 -9.90 10.11
CA ASP A 402 -0.15 -11.07 10.92
C ASP A 402 0.68 -12.09 10.13
N GLU A 403 1.31 -13.02 10.86
CA GLU A 403 2.17 -14.06 10.27
C GLU A 403 1.37 -15.00 9.33
N GLN A 404 0.10 -15.30 9.64
CA GLN A 404 -0.71 -16.15 8.77
C GLN A 404 -1.06 -15.44 7.46
N SER A 405 -1.37 -14.14 7.50
CA SER A 405 -1.56 -13.35 6.29
C SER A 405 -0.28 -13.22 5.47
N CYS A 406 0.88 -13.06 6.11
CA CYS A 406 2.18 -13.15 5.41
C CYS A 406 2.34 -14.48 4.67
N LEU A 407 2.05 -15.60 5.34
CA LEU A 407 2.11 -16.93 4.73
C LEU A 407 1.11 -17.09 3.59
N GLY A 408 -0.11 -16.58 3.73
CA GLY A 408 -1.13 -16.57 2.67
C GLY A 408 -0.63 -15.85 1.42
N LEU A 409 -0.07 -14.66 1.58
CA LEU A 409 0.52 -13.89 0.48
C LEU A 409 1.72 -14.60 -0.17
N ILE A 410 2.60 -15.20 0.64
CA ILE A 410 3.74 -15.98 0.16
C ILE A 410 3.28 -17.22 -0.62
N HIS A 411 2.20 -17.88 -0.19
CA HIS A 411 1.65 -19.04 -0.88
C HIS A 411 1.16 -18.66 -2.28
N ILE A 412 0.52 -17.49 -2.43
CA ILE A 412 0.08 -16.99 -3.74
C ILE A 412 1.27 -16.78 -4.66
N VAL A 413 2.34 -16.16 -4.16
CA VAL A 413 3.58 -15.96 -4.93
C VAL A 413 4.18 -17.30 -5.35
N LYS A 414 4.29 -18.28 -4.44
CA LYS A 414 4.89 -19.60 -4.73
C LYS A 414 4.10 -20.46 -5.72
N ARG A 415 2.81 -20.17 -5.94
CA ARG A 415 2.00 -20.87 -6.94
C ARG A 415 2.33 -20.46 -8.38
N GLY A 416 3.10 -19.39 -8.59
CA GLY A 416 3.57 -18.99 -9.91
C GLY A 416 4.36 -20.11 -10.60
N PHE A 417 4.00 -20.43 -11.85
CA PHE A 417 4.60 -21.53 -12.60
C PHE A 417 6.06 -21.25 -12.99
N SER A 418 6.44 -19.99 -13.17
CA SER A 418 7.80 -19.57 -13.50
C SER A 418 8.34 -18.52 -12.53
N SER A 419 9.67 -18.39 -12.44
CA SER A 419 10.31 -17.34 -11.63
C SER A 419 9.89 -15.93 -12.05
N ARG A 420 9.55 -15.72 -13.33
CA ARG A 420 9.04 -14.44 -13.81
C ARG A 420 7.64 -14.17 -13.26
N ASP A 421 6.77 -15.18 -13.29
CA ASP A 421 5.39 -15.06 -12.79
C ASP A 421 5.38 -14.82 -11.29
N MET A 422 6.21 -15.55 -10.54
CA MET A 422 6.40 -15.34 -9.11
C MET A 422 6.85 -13.89 -8.82
N MET A 423 7.75 -13.32 -9.61
CA MET A 423 8.18 -11.93 -9.45
C MET A 423 7.06 -10.93 -9.74
N SER A 424 6.26 -11.15 -10.79
CA SER A 424 5.12 -10.29 -11.10
C SER A 424 4.05 -10.33 -10.02
N LEU A 425 3.76 -11.52 -9.47
CA LEU A 425 2.88 -11.66 -8.31
C LEU A 425 3.47 -11.00 -7.06
N LEU A 426 4.78 -11.08 -6.86
CA LEU A 426 5.46 -10.40 -5.75
C LEU A 426 5.37 -8.88 -5.89
N ASP A 427 5.60 -8.32 -7.08
CA ASP A 427 5.45 -6.87 -7.33
C ASP A 427 4.02 -6.39 -7.04
N LEU A 428 3.01 -7.22 -7.35
CA LEU A 428 1.61 -6.95 -7.04
C LEU A 428 1.31 -7.03 -5.54
N VAL A 429 1.82 -8.06 -4.84
CA VAL A 429 1.68 -8.21 -3.38
C VAL A 429 2.32 -7.03 -2.66
N LEU A 430 3.51 -6.61 -3.09
CA LEU A 430 4.28 -5.57 -2.44
C LEU A 430 3.84 -4.14 -2.80
N SER A 431 2.90 -3.95 -3.73
CA SER A 431 2.50 -2.59 -4.13
C SER A 431 1.92 -1.79 -2.96
N ASP A 432 1.04 -2.42 -2.19
CA ASP A 432 0.20 -1.76 -1.17
C ASP A 432 0.66 -2.11 0.25
N LEU A 433 1.60 -3.04 0.38
CA LEU A 433 2.12 -3.46 1.67
C LEU A 433 3.14 -2.47 2.21
N GLN A 434 3.00 -2.24 3.51
CA GLN A 434 3.96 -1.58 4.36
C GLN A 434 4.43 -2.65 5.36
N LEU A 435 5.74 -2.92 5.40
CA LEU A 435 6.34 -4.03 6.14
C LEU A 435 7.36 -3.52 7.16
N THR A 436 7.46 -4.19 8.31
CA THR A 436 8.61 -4.04 9.19
C THR A 436 9.79 -4.87 8.67
N THR A 437 11.01 -4.60 9.13
CA THR A 437 12.20 -5.40 8.82
C THR A 437 12.02 -6.86 9.25
N THR A 438 11.34 -7.12 10.37
CA THR A 438 11.03 -8.49 10.83
C THR A 438 10.11 -9.23 9.86
N GLN A 439 9.06 -8.57 9.36
CA GLN A 439 8.18 -9.12 8.34
C GLN A 439 8.92 -9.30 7.00
N ALA A 440 9.76 -8.34 6.61
CA ALA A 440 10.58 -8.47 5.40
C ALA A 440 11.55 -9.67 5.50
N THR A 441 12.19 -9.89 6.64
CA THR A 441 13.02 -11.08 6.91
C THR A 441 12.21 -12.36 6.76
N PHE A 442 10.94 -12.36 7.19
CA PHE A 442 10.03 -13.49 7.01
C PHE A 442 9.75 -13.79 5.52
N PHE A 443 9.51 -12.76 4.70
CA PHE A 443 9.40 -12.93 3.24
C PHE A 443 10.70 -13.48 2.63
N VAL A 444 11.85 -12.96 3.06
CA VAL A 444 13.17 -13.42 2.57
C VAL A 444 13.40 -14.89 2.90
N SER A 445 13.19 -15.31 4.15
CA SER A 445 13.45 -16.69 4.58
C SER A 445 12.60 -17.72 3.83
N HIS A 446 11.36 -17.38 3.50
CA HIS A 446 10.43 -18.28 2.82
C HIS A 446 10.55 -18.28 1.29
N LEU A 447 10.94 -17.16 0.67
CA LEU A 447 11.02 -17.03 -0.80
C LEU A 447 12.44 -17.18 -1.36
N GLN A 448 13.49 -17.08 -0.55
CA GLN A 448 14.89 -17.19 -1.02
C GLN A 448 15.22 -18.52 -1.72
N SER A 449 14.47 -19.59 -1.45
CA SER A 449 14.65 -20.89 -2.12
C SER A 449 14.07 -20.90 -3.53
N SER A 450 13.12 -20.02 -3.83
CA SER A 450 12.38 -19.96 -5.10
C SER A 450 12.77 -18.77 -5.98
N LEU A 451 13.23 -17.68 -5.36
CA LEU A 451 13.58 -16.42 -6.02
C LEU A 451 15.01 -15.98 -5.69
N PRO A 452 15.72 -15.34 -6.64
CA PRO A 452 17.04 -14.79 -6.39
C PRO A 452 16.99 -13.71 -5.30
N LYS A 453 17.79 -13.92 -4.25
CA LYS A 453 17.85 -13.06 -3.05
C LYS A 453 17.99 -11.56 -3.34
N MET A 454 18.84 -11.19 -4.31
CA MET A 454 19.06 -9.78 -4.66
C MET A 454 17.80 -9.09 -5.20
N GLU A 455 17.03 -9.81 -6.03
CA GLU A 455 15.81 -9.27 -6.63
C GLU A 455 14.67 -9.15 -5.63
N LEU A 456 14.62 -10.09 -4.69
CA LEU A 456 13.67 -10.10 -3.59
C LEU A 456 13.92 -8.91 -2.65
N LEU A 457 15.16 -8.71 -2.21
CA LEU A 457 15.52 -7.61 -1.31
C LEU A 457 15.28 -6.24 -1.93
N GLY A 458 15.65 -6.03 -3.19
CA GLY A 458 15.42 -4.74 -3.85
C GLY A 458 13.95 -4.41 -4.10
N ARG A 459 13.06 -5.40 -4.15
CA ARG A 459 11.59 -5.20 -4.22
C ARG A 459 10.95 -4.97 -2.86
N LEU A 460 11.46 -5.61 -1.82
CA LEU A 460 11.00 -5.39 -0.45
C LEU A 460 11.41 -4.02 0.08
N TRP A 461 12.53 -3.48 -0.40
CA TRP A 461 13.11 -2.23 0.09
C TRP A 461 12.12 -1.05 0.20
N PRO A 462 11.32 -0.72 -0.83
CA PRO A 462 10.41 0.42 -0.78
C PRO A 462 9.17 0.16 0.10
N CYS A 463 9.05 -1.02 0.71
CA CYS A 463 7.95 -1.36 1.61
C CYS A 463 8.31 -1.17 3.08
N LEU A 464 9.60 -0.98 3.41
CA LEU A 464 10.08 -0.93 4.80
C LEU A 464 9.60 0.34 5.52
N ILE A 465 8.92 0.16 6.66
CA ILE A 465 8.40 1.25 7.50
C ILE A 465 9.43 1.66 8.56
N ASP A 466 10.13 0.70 9.15
CA ASP A 466 11.12 0.89 10.21
C ASP A 466 12.50 1.20 9.62
N GLY A 467 12.60 2.38 9.04
CA GLY A 467 13.79 2.87 8.35
C GLY A 467 15.07 2.93 9.22
N GLU A 468 14.94 2.90 10.54
CA GLU A 468 16.06 2.87 11.50
C GLU A 468 16.80 1.53 11.50
N LYS A 469 16.06 0.44 11.29
CA LYS A 469 16.59 -0.93 11.23
C LYS A 469 16.99 -1.34 9.82
N ALA A 470 16.83 -0.45 8.84
CA ALA A 470 17.11 -0.76 7.44
C ALA A 470 18.59 -1.11 7.20
N PHE A 471 19.52 -0.44 7.88
CA PHE A 471 20.96 -0.73 7.77
C PHE A 471 21.32 -2.09 8.38
N THR A 472 20.82 -2.39 9.58
CA THR A 472 21.05 -3.69 10.23
C THR A 472 20.44 -4.83 9.42
N PHE A 473 19.26 -4.62 8.84
CA PHE A 473 18.61 -5.57 7.93
C PHE A 473 19.48 -5.90 6.71
N LEU A 474 20.15 -4.92 6.09
CA LEU A 474 21.10 -5.18 5.00
C LEU A 474 22.31 -5.98 5.45
N GLN A 475 22.85 -5.70 6.65
CA GLN A 475 24.01 -6.42 7.18
C GLN A 475 23.71 -7.88 7.52
N GLU A 476 22.53 -8.15 8.06
CA GLU A 476 22.08 -9.51 8.38
C GLU A 476 21.92 -10.37 7.13
N HIS A 477 21.48 -9.76 6.02
CA HIS A 477 21.16 -10.49 4.80
C HIS A 477 22.27 -10.46 3.75
N LEU A 478 23.11 -9.43 3.66
CA LEU A 478 24.05 -9.26 2.56
C LEU A 478 25.46 -8.96 3.03
N THR A 479 26.42 -9.59 2.35
CA THR A 479 27.83 -9.22 2.48
C THR A 479 28.08 -7.85 1.84
N GLN A 480 29.14 -7.15 2.24
CA GLN A 480 29.47 -5.81 1.72
C GLN A 480 29.54 -5.73 0.18
N PRO A 481 30.18 -6.67 -0.55
CA PRO A 481 30.16 -6.64 -2.02
C PRO A 481 28.77 -6.86 -2.63
N GLU A 482 27.91 -7.64 -1.96
CA GLU A 482 26.53 -7.84 -2.41
C GLU A 482 25.67 -6.61 -2.18
N GLN A 483 25.91 -5.86 -1.09
CA GLN A 483 25.27 -4.56 -0.86
C GLN A 483 25.61 -3.58 -1.98
N TRP A 484 26.87 -3.50 -2.41
CA TRP A 484 27.27 -2.64 -3.54
C TRP A 484 26.59 -3.04 -4.85
N ARG A 485 26.55 -4.34 -5.15
CA ARG A 485 25.83 -4.86 -6.33
C ARG A 485 24.32 -4.57 -6.27
N LEU A 486 23.72 -4.58 -5.09
CA LEU A 486 22.32 -4.22 -4.90
C LEU A 486 22.11 -2.73 -5.24
N ILE A 487 22.99 -1.85 -4.74
CA ILE A 487 22.97 -0.41 -5.04
C ILE A 487 23.16 -0.15 -6.54
N ASP A 488 24.07 -0.85 -7.21
CA ASP A 488 24.27 -0.72 -8.66
C ASP A 488 23.03 -1.14 -9.46
N ARG A 489 22.36 -2.20 -9.03
CA ARG A 489 21.22 -2.78 -9.75
C ARG A 489 19.93 -1.99 -9.59
N PHE A 490 19.64 -1.54 -8.37
CA PHE A 490 18.40 -0.85 -8.02
C PHE A 490 18.54 0.68 -8.02
N GLY A 491 19.77 1.17 -8.06
CA GLY A 491 20.11 2.57 -8.07
C GLY A 491 20.29 3.15 -6.66
N PRO A 492 21.17 4.16 -6.49
CA PRO A 492 21.46 4.76 -5.20
C PRO A 492 20.25 5.49 -4.61
N VAL A 493 19.38 6.08 -5.44
CA VAL A 493 18.20 6.82 -4.97
C VAL A 493 17.23 5.88 -4.24
N LEU A 494 16.94 4.70 -4.81
CA LEU A 494 16.03 3.75 -4.17
C LEU A 494 16.61 3.24 -2.84
N MET A 495 17.89 2.87 -2.84
CA MET A 495 18.56 2.29 -1.68
C MET A 495 18.86 3.31 -0.58
N GLN A 496 19.01 4.59 -0.91
CA GLN A 496 19.23 5.67 0.06
C GLN A 496 17.96 6.00 0.85
N PHE A 497 16.77 5.75 0.30
CA PHE A 497 15.52 6.08 0.96
C PHE A 497 15.32 5.30 2.26
N SER A 498 15.03 6.04 3.33
CA SER A 498 14.60 5.53 4.63
C SER A 498 13.54 6.47 5.20
N THR A 499 12.46 5.92 5.74
CA THR A 499 11.38 6.68 6.40
C THR A 499 11.89 7.48 7.60
N ALA A 500 12.94 7.01 8.27
CA ALA A 500 13.53 7.67 9.43
C ALA A 500 14.48 8.81 9.06
N ASN A 501 15.04 8.80 7.83
CA ASN A 501 15.90 9.86 7.31
C ASN A 501 15.57 10.19 5.84
N PRO A 502 14.51 10.98 5.59
CA PRO A 502 14.13 11.39 4.24
C PRO A 502 14.88 12.65 3.75
N THR A 503 15.70 13.29 4.59
CA THR A 503 16.35 14.57 4.27
C THR A 503 17.42 14.37 3.19
N GLY A 504 17.32 15.08 2.07
CA GLY A 504 18.26 14.93 0.96
C GLY A 504 17.73 15.42 -0.37
N HIS A 505 18.52 15.20 -1.42
CA HIS A 505 18.15 15.47 -2.80
C HIS A 505 17.64 14.19 -3.47
N TRP A 506 16.50 14.28 -4.16
CA TRP A 506 15.79 13.15 -4.73
C TRP A 506 15.50 13.37 -6.22
N THR A 507 15.75 12.32 -7.01
CA THR A 507 15.45 12.28 -8.45
C THR A 507 14.65 11.02 -8.74
N LEU A 508 13.33 11.16 -8.89
CA LEU A 508 12.40 10.05 -9.07
C LEU A 508 11.94 9.96 -10.52
N THR A 509 12.29 8.87 -11.19
CA THR A 509 11.75 8.52 -12.51
C THR A 509 10.42 7.80 -12.37
N LEU A 510 9.31 8.49 -12.66
CA LEU A 510 7.94 7.99 -12.46
C LEU A 510 7.56 6.84 -13.39
N ARG A 511 8.35 6.53 -14.42
CA ARG A 511 8.18 5.31 -15.23
C ARG A 511 8.31 4.04 -14.40
N ASP A 512 9.18 4.05 -13.39
CA ASP A 512 9.38 2.94 -12.47
C ASP A 512 8.32 2.94 -11.37
N ALA A 513 7.64 1.81 -11.17
CA ALA A 513 6.63 1.63 -10.13
C ALA A 513 7.19 1.87 -8.72
N ARG A 514 8.45 1.51 -8.49
CA ARG A 514 9.12 1.66 -7.19
C ARG A 514 9.35 3.13 -6.84
N HIS A 515 9.74 3.93 -7.83
CA HIS A 515 9.89 5.39 -7.67
C HIS A 515 8.53 6.08 -7.48
N ARG A 516 7.46 5.60 -8.12
CA ARG A 516 6.10 6.07 -7.83
C ARG A 516 5.70 5.76 -6.39
N LYS A 517 6.03 4.58 -5.88
CA LYS A 517 5.83 4.23 -4.46
C LYS A 517 6.61 5.15 -3.52
N LEU A 518 7.88 5.47 -3.83
CA LEU A 518 8.65 6.46 -3.09
C LEU A 518 7.99 7.85 -3.09
N ALA A 519 7.47 8.30 -4.24
CA ALA A 519 6.77 9.58 -4.33
C ALA A 519 5.55 9.64 -3.39
N LEU A 520 4.77 8.56 -3.31
CA LEU A 520 3.65 8.43 -2.36
C LEU A 520 4.13 8.37 -0.90
N TRP A 521 5.26 7.73 -0.63
CA TRP A 521 5.89 7.76 0.69
C TRP A 521 6.28 9.16 1.13
N PHE A 522 6.88 9.97 0.25
CA PHE A 522 7.18 11.36 0.60
C PHE A 522 5.92 12.17 0.86
N ALA A 523 4.82 11.93 0.14
CA ALA A 523 3.55 12.59 0.44
C ALA A 523 3.05 12.22 1.84
N SER A 524 3.19 10.95 2.21
CA SER A 524 2.82 10.42 3.53
C SER A 524 3.71 10.99 4.65
N LEU A 525 5.02 11.02 4.42
CA LEU A 525 6.00 11.63 5.32
C LEU A 525 5.73 13.12 5.51
N ASN A 526 5.42 13.85 4.44
CA ASN A 526 5.10 15.27 4.55
C ASN A 526 3.86 15.48 5.41
N ALA A 527 2.77 14.74 5.16
CA ALA A 527 1.56 14.82 5.97
C ALA A 527 1.81 14.52 7.44
N TYR A 528 2.61 13.48 7.71
CA TYR A 528 3.04 13.11 9.06
C TYR A 528 3.84 14.23 9.73
N HIS A 529 4.89 14.72 9.07
CA HIS A 529 5.77 15.77 9.58
C HIS A 529 5.02 17.07 9.88
N THR A 530 4.17 17.55 8.96
CA THR A 530 3.35 18.73 9.19
C THR A 530 2.44 18.53 10.40
N GLY A 531 1.79 17.36 10.51
CA GLY A 531 0.88 17.06 11.61
C GLY A 531 1.57 16.91 12.98
N VAL A 532 2.83 16.47 13.03
CA VAL A 532 3.63 16.45 14.29
C VAL A 532 4.00 17.87 14.69
N VAL A 533 4.54 18.68 13.75
CA VAL A 533 4.94 20.06 14.03
C VAL A 533 3.76 20.89 14.54
N THR A 534 2.60 20.78 13.89
CA THR A 534 1.39 21.53 14.30
C THR A 534 0.90 21.15 15.71
N ARG A 535 1.06 19.88 16.11
CA ARG A 535 0.60 19.39 17.43
C ARG A 535 1.61 19.68 18.54
N SER A 536 2.86 19.26 18.34
CA SER A 536 3.89 19.33 19.38
C SER A 536 4.44 20.75 19.58
N HIS A 537 4.33 21.61 18.57
CA HIS A 537 4.96 22.93 18.58
C HIS A 537 4.05 24.01 17.97
N SER A 538 2.98 24.34 18.68
CA SER A 538 2.04 25.40 18.26
C SER A 538 2.68 26.78 18.01
N LYS A 539 3.89 27.01 18.57
CA LYS A 539 4.67 28.27 18.45
C LYS A 539 5.77 28.25 17.39
N ARG A 540 6.05 27.11 16.72
CA ARG A 540 7.06 27.03 15.64
C ARG A 540 6.50 27.60 14.34
N SER A 541 7.26 28.48 13.71
CA SER A 541 6.94 29.12 12.44
C SER A 541 7.18 28.17 11.27
N ASP A 542 6.34 28.27 10.25
CA ASP A 542 6.48 27.48 9.03
C ASP A 542 7.74 27.89 8.25
N CYS A 543 8.68 26.96 8.12
CA CYS A 543 9.93 27.14 7.36
C CYS A 543 9.88 26.49 5.96
N SER A 544 8.70 26.11 5.48
CA SER A 544 8.52 25.61 4.12
C SER A 544 8.79 26.70 3.09
N GLN A 545 9.34 26.31 1.93
CA GLN A 545 9.70 27.25 0.85
C GLN A 545 8.52 28.13 0.37
N TYR A 546 7.29 27.65 0.56
CA TYR A 546 6.07 28.31 0.09
C TYR A 546 5.08 28.70 1.22
N GLY A 547 5.44 28.53 2.50
CA GLY A 547 4.60 28.92 3.63
C GLY A 547 3.26 28.16 3.73
N ARG A 548 3.25 26.87 3.38
CA ARG A 548 2.06 26.00 3.40
C ARG A 548 2.29 24.66 4.10
N GLY A 549 3.34 24.54 4.91
CA GLY A 549 3.71 23.30 5.60
C GLY A 549 4.20 22.19 4.66
N PHE A 550 4.65 22.53 3.45
CA PHE A 550 5.17 21.57 2.47
C PHE A 550 6.70 21.59 2.46
N HIS A 551 7.34 20.53 2.94
CA HIS A 551 8.78 20.50 3.24
C HIS A 551 9.69 20.17 2.04
N TRP A 552 9.13 20.11 0.83
CA TRP A 552 9.87 20.00 -0.42
C TRP A 552 10.41 21.37 -0.86
N ARG A 553 11.61 21.37 -1.44
CA ARG A 553 12.31 22.54 -1.94
C ARG A 553 12.83 22.27 -3.34
N ASN A 554 13.00 23.35 -4.11
CA ASN A 554 13.63 23.33 -5.44
C ASN A 554 12.98 22.32 -6.41
N VAL A 555 11.66 22.17 -6.33
CA VAL A 555 10.94 21.14 -7.09
C VAL A 555 10.94 21.44 -8.59
N VAL A 556 11.29 20.42 -9.37
CA VAL A 556 11.32 20.42 -10.84
C VAL A 556 10.66 19.14 -11.36
N PHE A 557 9.73 19.27 -12.28
CA PHE A 557 9.12 18.16 -13.01
C PHE A 557 9.37 18.32 -14.50
N ASN A 558 10.03 17.34 -15.12
CA ASN A 558 10.44 17.39 -16.53
C ASN A 558 11.15 18.72 -16.90
N GLN A 559 12.12 19.12 -16.07
CA GLN A 559 12.90 20.36 -16.21
C GLN A 559 12.11 21.67 -16.03
N LYS A 560 10.83 21.60 -15.63
CA LYS A 560 10.00 22.77 -15.32
C LYS A 560 9.79 22.89 -13.81
N ARG A 561 10.00 24.09 -13.27
CA ARG A 561 9.72 24.39 -11.85
C ARG A 561 8.21 24.32 -11.60
N ILE A 562 7.80 23.56 -10.58
CA ILE A 562 6.39 23.42 -10.19
C ILE A 562 6.25 23.59 -8.67
N GLN A 563 5.05 23.94 -8.21
CA GLN A 563 4.70 23.85 -6.79
C GLN A 563 4.05 22.49 -6.53
N LEU A 564 4.66 21.68 -5.68
CA LEU A 564 4.18 20.33 -5.38
C LEU A 564 3.11 20.40 -4.28
N THR A 565 1.92 19.90 -4.58
CA THR A 565 0.77 19.82 -3.67
C THR A 565 0.19 18.40 -3.71
N TYR A 566 -0.67 18.04 -2.74
CA TYR A 566 -1.29 16.72 -2.72
C TYR A 566 -2.05 16.38 -4.02
N SER A 567 -2.62 17.38 -4.69
CA SER A 567 -3.29 17.23 -5.99
C SER A 567 -2.39 16.68 -7.11
N PHE A 568 -1.06 16.82 -7.01
CA PHE A 568 -0.12 16.17 -7.94
C PHE A 568 -0.12 14.65 -7.75
N PHE A 569 -0.22 14.18 -6.51
CA PHE A 569 -0.24 12.76 -6.16
C PHE A 569 -1.61 12.11 -6.42
N ASP A 570 -2.70 12.89 -6.35
CA ASP A 570 -4.05 12.43 -6.73
C ASP A 570 -4.09 11.85 -8.16
N ARG A 571 -3.33 12.45 -9.08
CA ARG A 571 -3.19 11.99 -10.47
C ARG A 571 -1.71 11.78 -10.78
N LEU A 572 -1.04 10.98 -9.95
CA LEU A 572 0.38 10.71 -10.10
C LEU A 572 0.71 10.30 -11.55
N PRO A 573 1.56 11.07 -12.26
CA PRO A 573 1.90 10.75 -13.65
C PRO A 573 2.58 9.38 -13.76
N ARG A 574 2.25 8.65 -14.83
CA ARG A 574 2.88 7.34 -15.12
C ARG A 574 4.30 7.45 -15.69
N ASP A 575 4.70 8.62 -16.16
CA ASP A 575 6.01 8.89 -16.74
C ASP A 575 6.46 10.33 -16.44
N GLY A 576 7.77 10.56 -16.54
CA GLY A 576 8.44 11.82 -16.22
C GLY A 576 9.48 11.69 -15.10
N VAL A 577 10.26 12.75 -14.93
CA VAL A 577 11.30 12.85 -13.90
C VAL A 577 10.92 13.97 -12.92
N LEU A 578 10.78 13.61 -11.65
CA LEU A 578 10.51 14.52 -10.53
C LEU A 578 11.78 14.69 -9.69
N GLU A 579 12.27 15.92 -9.61
CA GLU A 579 13.47 16.30 -8.84
C GLU A 579 13.07 17.27 -7.73
N PHE A 580 13.54 17.04 -6.50
CA PHE A 580 13.30 17.93 -5.36
C PHE A 580 14.30 17.68 -4.24
N ASP A 581 14.48 18.68 -3.38
CA ASP A 581 15.12 18.51 -2.07
C ASP A 581 14.02 18.33 -1.02
N TYR A 582 14.17 17.37 -0.10
CA TYR A 582 13.27 17.19 1.03
C TYR A 582 14.02 17.50 2.33
N VAL A 583 13.38 18.24 3.23
CA VAL A 583 13.97 18.62 4.52
C VAL A 583 13.04 18.19 5.63
N SER A 584 13.43 17.21 6.44
CA SER A 584 12.63 16.83 7.60
C SER A 584 12.56 17.98 8.61
N PRO A 585 11.36 18.40 9.07
CA PRO A 585 11.22 19.35 10.17
C PRO A 585 11.35 18.67 11.53
N LEU A 586 11.25 17.33 11.60
CA LEU A 586 11.39 16.58 12.84
C LEU A 586 12.81 16.71 13.40
N ARG A 587 12.90 16.74 14.73
CA ARG A 587 14.13 16.85 15.49
C ARG A 587 14.31 15.67 16.43
N PRO A 588 15.54 15.40 16.89
CA PRO A 588 15.80 14.37 17.88
C PRO A 588 14.89 14.46 19.11
N GLU A 589 14.67 15.65 19.66
CA GLU A 589 13.78 15.87 20.81
C GLU A 589 12.29 15.62 20.52
N ASP A 590 11.85 15.77 19.26
CA ASP A 590 10.44 15.58 18.90
C ASP A 590 10.03 14.10 19.04
N ARG A 591 10.99 13.17 18.97
CA ARG A 591 10.78 11.72 19.07
C ARG A 591 10.44 11.26 20.49
N ASP A 592 11.00 11.90 21.51
CA ASP A 592 10.73 11.53 22.91
C ASP A 592 9.26 11.85 23.30
N LEU A 593 8.66 12.81 22.59
CA LEU A 593 7.25 13.18 22.71
C LEU A 593 6.33 12.27 21.89
N GLU A 594 6.85 11.67 20.81
CA GLU A 594 6.13 10.67 20.01
C GLU A 594 5.82 9.41 20.84
N ASP A 595 6.77 8.97 21.67
CA ASP A 595 6.64 7.74 22.48
C ASP A 595 5.70 7.92 23.70
N THR A 596 5.54 9.15 24.18
CA THR A 596 4.76 9.45 25.39
C THR A 596 3.37 10.03 25.12
N ASN A 597 3.04 10.38 23.86
CA ASN A 597 1.82 11.13 23.49
C ASN A 597 1.62 12.40 24.35
N LEU A 598 2.70 13.02 24.81
CA LEU A 598 2.66 14.23 25.64
C LEU A 598 2.76 15.47 24.76
N GLU A 599 1.96 16.49 25.06
CA GLU A 599 2.16 17.84 24.55
C GLU A 599 3.32 18.50 25.32
N PHE A 600 4.12 19.34 24.65
CA PHE A 600 5.11 20.16 25.35
C PHE A 600 4.39 21.04 26.39
N PRO A 601 4.68 20.93 27.69
CA PRO A 601 4.13 21.86 28.67
C PRO A 601 4.62 23.27 28.34
N GLU A 602 3.70 24.23 28.21
CA GLU A 602 4.06 25.62 27.92
C GLU A 602 5.08 26.13 28.95
N GLY A 603 6.31 26.40 28.50
CA GLY A 603 7.36 27.01 29.31
C GLY A 603 8.30 26.05 30.06
N THR A 604 8.33 24.76 29.73
CA THR A 604 9.43 23.88 30.20
C THR A 604 10.65 24.02 29.28
N GLU A 605 11.71 24.62 29.82
CA GLU A 605 13.03 24.64 29.18
C GLU A 605 13.54 23.19 29.08
N LEU A 606 14.18 22.83 27.96
CA LEU A 606 14.81 21.52 27.76
C LEU A 606 15.78 21.23 28.92
N ASP A 607 15.34 20.38 29.86
CA ASP A 607 16.19 19.94 30.96
C ASP A 607 17.41 19.18 30.42
N GLN A 608 18.54 19.40 31.10
CA GLN A 608 19.90 18.99 30.72
C GLN A 608 20.12 17.46 30.59
N THR A 609 19.07 16.65 30.79
CA THR A 609 19.10 15.18 30.71
C THR A 609 19.03 14.63 29.28
N THR A 610 18.62 15.43 28.29
CA THR A 610 18.50 15.03 26.87
C THR A 610 19.82 14.78 26.13
N LEU A 611 20.96 15.14 26.73
CA LEU A 611 22.31 14.93 26.17
C LEU A 611 22.89 13.53 26.44
N GLN A 612 22.27 12.72 27.30
CA GLN A 612 22.79 11.38 27.67
C GLN A 612 22.54 10.29 26.62
N ASP A 613 21.65 10.52 25.63
CA ASP A 613 21.28 9.55 24.59
C ASP A 613 21.94 9.82 23.22
N ALA A 614 22.98 10.64 23.16
CA ALA A 614 23.77 10.81 21.93
C ALA A 614 24.71 9.62 21.72
N MET A 615 24.85 9.17 20.46
CA MET A 615 25.73 8.06 20.09
C MET A 615 27.15 8.30 20.61
N THR A 616 27.79 7.29 21.18
CA THR A 616 29.17 7.41 21.67
C THR A 616 30.17 7.47 20.52
N ASP A 617 31.37 7.99 20.78
CA ASP A 617 32.43 8.05 19.75
C ASP A 617 32.89 6.65 19.31
N GLU A 618 32.81 5.67 20.21
CA GLU A 618 33.10 4.25 19.92
C GLU A 618 32.02 3.64 19.01
N GLU A 619 30.75 3.90 19.29
CA GLU A 619 29.62 3.49 18.43
C GLU A 619 29.69 4.11 17.03
N LEU A 620 30.11 5.37 16.92
CA LEU A 620 30.31 6.02 15.63
C LEU A 620 31.47 5.38 14.85
N THR A 621 32.58 5.08 15.53
CA THR A 621 33.75 4.44 14.90
C THR A 621 33.41 3.03 14.40
N THR A 622 32.67 2.25 15.19
CA THR A 622 32.20 0.92 14.80
C THR A 622 31.22 0.99 13.63
N LEU A 623 30.32 1.99 13.61
CA LEU A 623 29.41 2.22 12.47
C LEU A 623 30.17 2.57 11.20
N LEU A 624 31.17 3.46 11.28
CA LEU A 624 31.99 3.82 10.11
C LEU A 624 32.80 2.63 9.59
N ALA A 625 33.32 1.79 10.50
CA ALA A 625 33.98 0.54 10.14
C ALA A 625 33.03 -0.44 9.43
N GLN A 626 31.79 -0.56 9.92
CA GLN A 626 30.73 -1.38 9.31
C GLN A 626 30.31 -0.90 7.91
N VAL A 627 30.29 0.42 7.68
CA VAL A 627 30.07 1.01 6.35
C VAL A 627 31.27 0.73 5.42
N GLY A 628 32.46 0.50 5.98
CA GLY A 628 33.72 0.36 5.25
C GLY A 628 34.37 1.71 4.92
N ALA A 629 34.02 2.77 5.66
CA ALA A 629 34.52 4.11 5.40
C ALA A 629 35.93 4.30 5.98
N GLU A 630 36.93 4.32 5.11
CA GLU A 630 38.31 4.71 5.48
C GLU A 630 38.45 6.24 5.51
N VAL A 631 39.34 6.77 6.36
CA VAL A 631 39.67 8.21 6.34
C VAL A 631 40.33 8.54 5.00
N CYS A 632 39.73 9.44 4.23
CA CYS A 632 40.25 9.78 2.90
C CYS A 632 41.44 10.72 2.98
N ALA A 633 42.55 10.33 2.34
CA ALA A 633 43.62 11.26 2.00
C ALA A 633 43.14 12.31 0.97
N VAL A 634 43.91 13.38 0.80
CA VAL A 634 43.60 14.48 -0.16
C VAL A 634 43.39 13.96 -1.59
N TYR A 635 44.00 12.83 -1.96
CA TYR A 635 43.84 12.17 -3.25
C TYR A 635 43.15 10.80 -3.12
N VAL A 636 42.07 10.59 -3.88
CA VAL A 636 41.33 9.32 -3.93
C VAL A 636 41.58 8.61 -5.28
N PRO A 637 42.22 7.42 -5.29
CA PRO A 637 42.42 6.61 -6.49
C PRO A 637 41.11 6.27 -7.22
N VAL A 638 41.14 6.18 -8.56
CA VAL A 638 39.94 5.99 -9.40
C VAL A 638 39.09 4.79 -8.97
N HIS A 639 39.72 3.66 -8.64
CA HIS A 639 39.01 2.45 -8.19
C HIS A 639 38.33 2.61 -6.81
N LYS A 640 38.81 3.53 -5.95
CA LYS A 640 38.18 3.85 -4.66
C LYS A 640 37.08 4.92 -4.79
N ARG A 641 36.98 5.62 -5.92
CA ARG A 641 35.98 6.69 -6.12
C ARG A 641 34.54 6.14 -6.20
N GLN A 642 34.35 4.97 -6.80
CA GLN A 642 33.04 4.31 -6.82
C GLN A 642 32.61 3.91 -5.41
N ASN A 643 33.55 3.45 -4.58
CA ASN A 643 33.28 3.06 -3.19
C ASN A 643 32.70 4.21 -2.36
N LEU A 644 33.10 5.46 -2.63
CA LEU A 644 32.56 6.63 -1.92
C LEU A 644 31.05 6.82 -2.11
N LYS A 645 30.51 6.45 -3.28
CA LYS A 645 29.05 6.54 -3.53
C LYS A 645 28.30 5.51 -2.70
N TYR A 646 28.81 4.27 -2.63
CA TYR A 646 28.23 3.24 -1.78
C TYR A 646 28.33 3.59 -0.31
N HIS A 647 29.49 4.09 0.14
CA HIS A 647 29.67 4.51 1.53
C HIS A 647 28.70 5.62 1.92
N LEU A 648 28.45 6.60 1.03
CA LEU A 648 27.47 7.65 1.29
C LEU A 648 26.05 7.10 1.48
N VAL A 649 25.62 6.17 0.62
CA VAL A 649 24.28 5.54 0.71
C VAL A 649 24.17 4.71 1.99
N LEU A 650 25.15 3.86 2.28
CA LEU A 650 25.15 3.03 3.49
C LEU A 650 25.21 3.89 4.76
N PHE A 651 25.98 4.97 4.73
CA PHE A 651 26.07 5.93 5.83
C PHE A 651 24.75 6.67 6.06
N HIS A 652 24.05 7.06 4.99
CA HIS A 652 22.71 7.65 5.06
C HIS A 652 21.73 6.76 5.84
N LEU A 653 21.77 5.46 5.57
CA LEU A 653 20.96 4.46 6.27
C LEU A 653 21.43 4.24 7.70
N ALA A 654 22.74 4.20 7.94
CA ALA A 654 23.29 3.90 9.25
C ALA A 654 23.02 5.00 10.30
N ILE A 655 22.95 6.27 9.87
CA ILE A 655 22.57 7.39 10.75
C ILE A 655 21.07 7.44 11.01
N ALA A 656 20.25 6.78 10.19
CA ALA A 656 18.80 6.91 10.29
C ALA A 656 18.33 6.54 11.69
N GLY A 657 17.73 7.53 12.37
CA GLY A 657 17.25 7.40 13.75
C GLY A 657 18.27 7.54 14.87
N ARG A 658 19.51 7.98 14.57
CA ARG A 658 20.55 8.23 15.57
C ARG A 658 20.73 9.71 15.85
N ARG A 659 21.21 10.02 17.06
CA ARG A 659 21.59 11.36 17.51
C ARG A 659 23.09 11.57 17.36
N VAL A 660 23.51 12.66 16.73
CA VAL A 660 24.91 12.97 16.39
C VAL A 660 25.28 14.36 16.90
N MET A 661 26.50 14.53 17.40
CA MET A 661 27.04 15.85 17.75
C MET A 661 27.81 16.48 16.58
N THR A 662 28.02 17.79 16.61
CA THR A 662 28.70 18.54 15.55
C THR A 662 30.17 18.12 15.46
N ARG A 663 30.82 17.85 16.60
CA ARG A 663 32.18 17.26 16.65
C ARG A 663 32.25 15.88 15.96
N GLN A 664 31.19 15.09 16.05
CA GLN A 664 31.09 13.76 15.44
C GLN A 664 30.80 13.88 13.94
N ALA A 665 29.89 14.78 13.55
CA ALA A 665 29.67 15.12 12.15
C ALA A 665 30.97 15.63 11.51
N HIS A 666 31.77 16.43 12.23
CA HIS A 666 33.08 16.86 11.77
C HIS A 666 33.99 15.66 11.47
N TYR A 667 34.09 14.70 12.40
CA TYR A 667 34.87 13.48 12.20
C TYR A 667 34.43 12.71 10.95
N VAL A 668 33.11 12.50 10.77
CA VAL A 668 32.54 11.88 9.58
C VAL A 668 32.96 12.60 8.30
N LEU A 669 32.91 13.93 8.26
CA LEU A 669 33.27 14.70 7.05
C LEU A 669 34.73 14.49 6.63
N GLN A 670 35.61 14.04 7.53
CA GLN A 670 37.00 13.69 7.20
C GLN A 670 37.10 12.42 6.35
N HIS A 671 36.12 11.51 6.43
CA HIS A 671 36.06 10.30 5.59
C HIS A 671 35.67 10.60 4.14
N PHE A 672 35.21 11.82 3.84
CA PHE A 672 34.87 12.23 2.48
C PHE A 672 35.85 13.31 1.97
N PRO A 673 36.34 13.21 0.72
CA PRO A 673 37.23 14.22 0.13
C PRO A 673 36.53 15.58 -0.07
N LYS A 674 37.27 16.68 0.14
CA LYS A 674 36.73 18.06 -0.01
C LYS A 674 36.29 18.39 -1.44
N ASN A 675 37.05 17.96 -2.45
CA ASN A 675 36.94 18.46 -3.82
C ASN A 675 36.33 17.46 -4.81
N TYR A 676 35.68 16.39 -4.34
CA TYR A 676 35.15 15.33 -5.20
C TYR A 676 33.63 15.19 -5.03
N GLU A 677 32.89 15.42 -6.12
CA GLU A 677 31.43 15.27 -6.27
C GLU A 677 30.59 15.86 -5.11
N SER A 678 31.10 16.88 -4.42
CA SER A 678 30.47 17.48 -3.23
C SER A 678 30.06 16.44 -2.18
N GLY A 679 30.88 15.40 -1.98
CA GLY A 679 30.58 14.30 -1.04
C GLY A 679 30.36 14.78 0.39
N ARG A 680 31.14 15.76 0.85
CA ARG A 680 30.96 16.39 2.18
C ARG A 680 29.65 17.15 2.31
N LEU A 681 29.24 17.87 1.27
CA LEU A 681 27.96 18.56 1.25
C LEU A 681 26.82 17.55 1.41
N ARG A 682 26.84 16.46 0.63
CA ARG A 682 25.81 15.41 0.72
C ARG A 682 25.80 14.77 2.11
N ALA A 683 26.94 14.38 2.65
CA ALA A 683 27.03 13.82 4.00
C ALA A 683 26.49 14.78 5.07
N LEU A 684 26.79 16.08 4.96
CA LEU A 684 26.29 17.10 5.89
C LEU A 684 24.77 17.26 5.80
N VAL A 685 24.20 17.34 4.60
CA VAL A 685 22.75 17.47 4.38
C VAL A 685 22.01 16.28 4.99
N VAL A 686 22.57 15.08 4.85
CA VAL A 686 22.01 13.84 5.41
C VAL A 686 22.05 13.82 6.93
N MET A 687 23.15 14.30 7.53
CA MET A 687 23.32 14.37 8.99
C MET A 687 22.50 15.48 9.64
N HIS A 688 22.06 16.49 8.90
CA HIS A 688 21.44 17.70 9.45
C HIS A 688 20.30 17.41 10.44
N HIS A 689 19.40 16.48 10.10
CA HIS A 689 18.27 16.11 10.96
C HIS A 689 18.69 15.38 12.25
N ALA A 690 19.87 14.74 12.26
CA ALA A 690 20.41 13.94 13.37
C ALA A 690 21.30 14.75 14.32
N ILE A 691 21.80 15.91 13.88
CA ILE A 691 22.66 16.78 14.70
C ILE A 691 21.86 17.26 15.92
N VAL A 692 22.44 17.26 17.13
CA VAL A 692 21.81 17.71 18.41
C VAL A 692 22.29 19.09 18.88
N ASP A 693 23.51 19.49 18.57
CA ASP A 693 24.16 20.76 18.94
C ASP A 693 24.33 21.72 17.75
N LEU A 694 23.22 22.17 17.15
CA LEU A 694 23.25 23.08 15.99
C LEU A 694 23.93 24.43 16.25
N GLU A 695 24.17 24.79 17.51
CA GLU A 695 24.96 25.97 17.86
C GLU A 695 26.36 25.95 17.27
N SER A 696 26.99 24.78 17.11
CA SER A 696 28.32 24.68 16.51
C SER A 696 28.28 24.41 15.01
N PHE A 697 27.10 24.43 14.37
CA PHE A 697 26.94 24.05 12.96
C PHE A 697 27.78 24.90 12.00
N GLY A 698 28.10 26.15 12.36
CA GLY A 698 29.01 27.01 11.61
C GLY A 698 30.37 26.38 11.34
N GLU A 699 30.92 25.64 12.31
CA GLU A 699 32.22 24.96 12.17
C GLU A 699 32.21 23.92 11.04
N LEU A 700 31.05 23.33 10.73
CA LEU A 700 30.90 22.35 9.65
C LEU A 700 30.97 23.02 8.28
N LEU A 701 30.43 24.24 8.15
CA LEU A 701 30.48 25.02 6.92
C LEU A 701 31.92 25.34 6.52
N ASP A 702 32.80 25.57 7.49
CA ASP A 702 34.22 25.83 7.23
C ASP A 702 34.98 24.63 6.66
N ARG A 703 34.43 23.43 6.82
CA ARG A 703 35.03 22.20 6.30
C ARG A 703 34.56 21.85 4.88
N LEU A 704 33.58 22.59 4.36
CA LEU A 704 33.12 22.50 2.98
C LEU A 704 33.96 23.39 2.04
N ALA A 705 33.94 23.07 0.75
CA ALA A 705 34.45 23.97 -0.27
C ALA A 705 33.62 25.26 -0.32
N LEU A 706 34.24 26.39 -0.66
CA LEU A 706 33.55 27.69 -0.75
C LEU A 706 32.34 27.65 -1.71
N THR A 707 32.40 26.85 -2.77
CA THR A 707 31.31 26.63 -3.73
C THR A 707 30.14 25.84 -3.17
N ASP A 708 30.38 25.01 -2.15
CA ASP A 708 29.36 24.13 -1.56
C ASP A 708 28.64 24.78 -0.37
N ARG A 709 29.25 25.77 0.30
CA ARG A 709 28.62 26.53 1.39
C ARG A 709 27.24 27.11 1.03
N PRO A 710 27.07 27.87 -0.09
CA PRO A 710 25.74 28.41 -0.45
C PRO A 710 24.72 27.30 -0.76
N ARG A 711 25.17 26.13 -1.22
CA ARG A 711 24.29 25.01 -1.55
C ARG A 711 23.67 24.36 -0.31
N VAL A 712 24.29 24.49 0.87
CA VAL A 712 23.69 24.06 2.14
C VAL A 712 22.38 24.81 2.39
N TYR A 713 22.39 26.13 2.23
CA TYR A 713 21.21 26.97 2.41
C TYR A 713 20.16 26.75 1.32
N MET A 714 20.59 26.48 0.08
CA MET A 714 19.67 26.14 -1.00
C MET A 714 18.92 24.81 -0.72
N ASN A 715 19.63 23.78 -0.24
CA ASN A 715 19.09 22.45 -0.01
C ASN A 715 18.26 22.37 1.28
N LEU A 716 18.77 22.90 2.38
CA LEU A 716 18.12 22.79 3.70
C LEU A 716 17.22 23.99 4.01
N GLY A 717 17.48 25.14 3.40
CA GLY A 717 16.83 26.40 3.75
C GLY A 717 17.56 27.14 4.87
N TYR A 718 17.50 28.46 4.81
CA TYR A 718 18.11 29.34 5.79
C TYR A 718 17.52 29.15 7.19
N LEU A 719 16.20 29.14 7.35
CA LEU A 719 15.56 28.98 8.67
C LEU A 719 15.85 27.63 9.35
N ASN A 720 16.29 26.62 8.58
CA ASN A 720 16.69 25.32 9.10
C ASN A 720 18.18 25.23 9.49
N THR A 721 19.00 26.22 9.12
CA THR A 721 20.47 26.13 9.23
C THR A 721 21.12 27.37 9.82
N ILE A 722 20.42 28.51 9.86
CA ILE A 722 20.97 29.76 10.37
C ILE A 722 21.26 29.64 11.86
N MET A 723 22.49 29.98 12.18
CA MET A 723 22.98 30.11 13.54
C MET A 723 22.81 31.58 13.96
N PRO A 724 22.01 31.89 14.99
CA PRO A 724 21.84 33.25 15.47
C PRO A 724 23.14 33.84 16.04
N LEU A 725 24.09 33.00 16.42
CA LEU A 725 25.35 33.39 17.02
C LEU A 725 26.43 33.78 16.00
N ASN A 726 26.30 33.37 14.73
CA ASN A 726 27.30 33.69 13.72
C ASN A 726 27.05 35.10 13.16
N ILE A 727 28.10 35.91 13.13
CA ILE A 727 28.07 37.31 12.69
C ILE A 727 28.70 37.40 11.30
N ASP A 728 28.33 38.40 10.50
CA ASP A 728 28.95 38.70 9.20
C ASP A 728 28.71 37.64 8.14
N MET A 729 27.47 37.18 8.03
CA MET A 729 27.03 36.31 6.95
C MET A 729 26.49 37.11 5.77
N ASP A 730 26.83 36.66 4.57
CA ASP A 730 26.25 37.13 3.31
C ASP A 730 24.98 36.32 3.01
N PHE A 731 23.87 37.02 2.86
CA PHE A 731 22.58 36.44 2.53
C PHE A 731 22.19 36.79 1.09
N GLU A 732 21.74 35.79 0.34
CA GLU A 732 21.04 35.97 -0.93
C GLU A 732 19.60 35.53 -0.71
N VAL A 733 18.68 36.51 -0.68
CA VAL A 733 17.26 36.28 -0.41
C VAL A 733 16.46 36.49 -1.70
N ASP A 734 15.67 35.49 -2.07
CA ASP A 734 14.73 35.50 -3.18
C ASP A 734 13.30 35.70 -2.63
N PHE A 735 12.67 36.82 -2.97
CA PHE A 735 11.32 37.15 -2.53
C PHE A 735 10.24 36.25 -3.15
N THR A 736 10.57 35.31 -4.03
CA THR A 736 9.59 34.29 -4.44
C THR A 736 9.42 33.18 -3.41
N ARG A 737 10.35 33.06 -2.45
CA ARG A 737 10.37 32.04 -1.39
C ARG A 737 9.92 32.64 -0.06
N GLU A 738 8.94 32.02 0.58
CA GLU A 738 8.31 32.61 1.78
C GLU A 738 9.15 32.43 3.05
N ASP A 739 9.92 31.36 3.15
CA ASP A 739 10.85 31.14 4.26
C ASP A 739 12.00 32.17 4.24
N GLU A 740 12.51 32.53 3.07
CA GLU A 740 13.56 33.54 2.93
C GLU A 740 13.02 34.97 3.21
N LYS A 741 11.77 35.27 2.86
CA LYS A 741 11.12 36.51 3.33
C LYS A 741 10.97 36.52 4.84
N THR A 742 10.58 35.39 5.43
CA THR A 742 10.39 35.29 6.88
C THR A 742 11.71 35.48 7.62
N LEU A 743 12.81 34.94 7.08
CA LEU A 743 14.15 35.28 7.55
C LEU A 743 14.40 36.78 7.47
N LEU A 744 14.14 37.41 6.33
CA LEU A 744 14.37 38.84 6.15
C LEU A 744 13.56 39.67 7.16
N ARG A 745 12.29 39.32 7.41
CA ARG A 745 11.47 39.95 8.46
C ARG A 745 12.14 39.82 9.83
N ALA A 746 12.56 38.62 10.20
CA ALA A 746 13.22 38.36 11.48
C ALA A 746 14.54 39.14 11.64
N LEU A 747 15.32 39.27 10.57
CA LEU A 747 16.56 40.06 10.57
C LEU A 747 16.29 41.57 10.66
N VAL A 748 15.23 42.05 10.00
CA VAL A 748 14.78 43.46 10.12
C VAL A 748 14.30 43.74 11.55
N ASP A 749 13.48 42.86 12.14
CA ASP A 749 13.03 42.96 13.53
C ASP A 749 14.22 42.99 14.50
N LEU A 750 15.19 42.11 14.28
CA LEU A 750 16.41 42.06 15.06
C LEU A 750 17.20 43.38 14.94
N SER A 751 17.28 43.97 13.74
CA SER A 751 17.95 45.26 13.53
C SER A 751 17.26 46.46 14.19
N ILE A 752 15.96 46.35 14.48
CA ILE A 752 15.22 47.36 15.25
C ILE A 752 15.49 47.17 16.75
N SER A 753 15.55 45.92 17.22
CA SER A 753 15.77 45.59 18.64
C SER A 753 17.22 45.76 19.12
N CYS A 754 18.20 45.64 18.21
CA CYS A 754 19.63 45.75 18.48
C CYS A 754 20.29 46.63 17.41
N PRO A 755 21.22 47.55 17.76
CA PRO A 755 21.91 48.39 16.78
C PRO A 755 22.78 47.53 15.86
N MET A 756 22.28 47.26 14.66
CA MET A 756 22.85 46.34 13.69
C MET A 756 22.69 46.94 12.28
N ASP A 757 23.71 46.80 11.42
CA ASP A 757 23.61 47.27 10.04
C ASP A 757 23.34 46.11 9.09
N MET A 758 22.27 46.25 8.32
CA MET A 758 22.02 45.41 7.16
C MET A 758 22.54 46.14 5.92
N ILE A 759 23.71 45.73 5.42
CA ILE A 759 24.40 46.41 4.31
C ILE A 759 24.08 45.69 3.01
N ARG A 760 23.40 46.38 2.10
CA ARG A 760 23.15 45.84 0.74
C ARG A 760 24.47 45.68 -0.01
N ILE A 761 24.69 44.50 -0.60
CA ILE A 761 25.84 44.19 -1.46
C ILE A 761 25.39 44.41 -2.91
N ASP A 762 25.49 45.63 -3.43
CA ASP A 762 25.29 45.90 -4.86
C ASP A 762 26.63 45.78 -5.60
N SER A 763 26.69 44.98 -6.67
CA SER A 763 27.88 44.84 -7.51
C SER A 763 28.18 46.06 -8.40
N THR A 764 27.29 47.06 -8.45
CA THR A 764 27.39 48.17 -9.42
C THR A 764 27.29 49.57 -8.81
N ARG A 765 26.99 49.75 -7.52
CA ARG A 765 26.90 51.08 -6.89
C ARG A 765 27.51 51.08 -5.48
N SER A 766 28.50 51.94 -5.29
CA SER A 766 29.27 52.16 -4.06
C SER A 766 28.52 52.96 -2.98
N THR A 767 27.19 52.80 -2.88
CA THR A 767 26.38 53.43 -1.83
C THR A 767 25.94 52.37 -0.84
N VAL A 768 26.46 52.42 0.38
CA VAL A 768 26.00 51.61 1.52
C VAL A 768 24.55 52.00 1.80
N LEU A 769 23.62 51.18 1.33
CA LEU A 769 22.19 51.37 1.59
C LEU A 769 21.81 50.47 2.76
N ILE A 770 21.37 51.11 3.84
CA ILE A 770 20.97 50.42 5.07
C ILE A 770 19.54 49.88 4.90
N ILE A 771 19.37 48.56 4.93
CA ILE A 771 18.17 47.87 4.44
C ILE A 771 16.92 48.10 5.31
N TYR A 772 17.05 48.34 6.63
CA TYR A 772 15.89 48.64 7.48
C TYR A 772 15.20 49.97 7.12
N SER A 773 15.88 50.86 6.38
CA SER A 773 15.24 52.08 5.84
C SER A 773 14.41 51.83 4.58
N MET A 774 14.59 50.67 3.94
CA MET A 774 13.91 50.29 2.68
C MET A 774 12.71 49.36 2.88
N TYR A 775 12.76 48.49 3.90
CA TYR A 775 11.71 47.51 4.16
C TYR A 775 11.25 47.62 5.61
N GLN A 776 9.93 47.75 5.79
CA GLN A 776 9.27 47.48 7.05
C GLN A 776 8.83 46.01 7.04
N THR A 777 8.61 45.43 8.22
CA THR A 777 8.16 44.03 8.40
C THR A 777 7.01 43.63 7.48
N ASN A 778 6.11 44.58 7.18
CA ASN A 778 4.90 44.38 6.37
C ASN A 778 5.05 44.79 4.89
N THR A 779 6.20 45.32 4.43
CA THR A 779 6.35 45.93 3.09
C THR A 779 7.33 45.22 2.15
N ILE A 780 7.71 43.97 2.46
CA ILE A 780 8.59 43.18 1.57
C ILE A 780 7.87 42.87 0.24
N PRO A 781 8.48 43.16 -0.92
CA PRO A 781 7.91 42.89 -2.24
C PRO A 781 7.59 41.40 -2.48
N ALA A 782 6.67 41.13 -3.41
CA ALA A 782 6.27 39.76 -3.75
C ALA A 782 7.29 39.01 -4.64
N SER A 783 8.21 39.71 -5.30
CA SER A 783 9.23 39.13 -6.19
C SER A 783 10.47 40.00 -6.26
N GLY A 784 11.64 39.39 -6.50
CA GLY A 784 12.93 40.07 -6.57
C GLY A 784 14.01 39.31 -5.80
N ARG A 785 15.26 39.76 -5.92
CA ARG A 785 16.38 39.22 -5.15
C ARG A 785 17.15 40.36 -4.49
N ILE A 786 17.63 40.12 -3.28
CA ILE A 786 18.51 41.03 -2.57
C ILE A 786 19.69 40.25 -2.00
N CYS A 787 20.90 40.78 -2.22
CA CYS A 787 22.11 40.32 -1.57
C CYS A 787 22.49 41.34 -0.50
N PHE A 788 22.72 40.87 0.72
CA PHE A 788 23.11 41.75 1.80
C PHE A 788 24.00 41.06 2.81
N ARG A 789 24.85 41.86 3.46
CA ARG A 789 25.66 41.44 4.59
C ARG A 789 24.99 41.90 5.87
N TYR A 790 24.88 40.99 6.83
CA TYR A 790 24.35 41.28 8.15
C TYR A 790 25.50 41.54 9.13
N VAL A 791 25.76 42.80 9.47
CA VAL A 791 26.94 43.23 10.25
C VAL A 791 26.54 43.76 11.63
N THR A 792 27.20 43.29 12.69
CA THR A 792 27.01 43.84 14.04
C THR A 792 27.75 45.15 14.23
N HIS A 793 27.10 46.15 14.83
CA HIS A 793 27.84 47.24 15.47
C HIS A 793 28.50 46.73 16.75
N GLN A 794 29.73 47.17 17.01
CA GLN A 794 30.41 46.95 18.27
C GLN A 794 29.66 47.69 19.39
N THR A 795 28.72 47.02 20.06
CA THR A 795 28.07 47.54 21.27
C THR A 795 28.55 46.83 22.52
N THR A 796 28.50 47.55 23.63
CA THR A 796 29.16 47.25 24.90
C THR A 796 28.50 46.12 25.72
N ASN A 797 27.28 45.66 25.36
CA ASN A 797 26.58 44.58 26.08
C ASN A 797 26.23 43.37 25.17
N ARG A 798 27.26 42.58 24.84
CA ARG A 798 27.19 41.39 23.96
C ARG A 798 26.19 40.32 24.44
N LEU A 799 25.87 40.28 25.73
CA LEU A 799 24.97 39.28 26.33
C LEU A 799 23.48 39.58 26.04
N GLU A 800 23.05 40.84 26.12
CA GLU A 800 21.67 41.25 25.77
C GLU A 800 21.39 41.02 24.28
N TRP A 801 22.39 41.30 23.44
CA TRP A 801 22.35 41.02 22.01
C TRP A 801 22.21 39.52 21.72
N LEU A 802 22.97 38.66 22.40
CA LEU A 802 22.83 37.21 22.30
C LEU A 802 21.42 36.75 22.69
N ARG A 803 20.88 37.26 23.80
CA ARG A 803 19.52 36.93 24.29
C ARG A 803 18.43 37.36 23.31
N ALA A 804 18.52 38.58 22.75
CA ALA A 804 17.54 39.08 21.77
C ALA A 804 17.53 38.23 20.49
N ARG A 805 18.70 37.81 20.01
CA ARG A 805 18.82 36.88 18.88
C ARG A 805 18.21 35.53 19.21
N GLN A 806 18.56 34.93 20.35
CA GLN A 806 17.98 33.65 20.75
C GLN A 806 16.45 33.75 20.85
N GLN A 807 15.91 34.84 21.39
CA GLN A 807 14.47 35.06 21.49
C GLN A 807 13.76 35.15 20.13
N ILE A 808 14.32 35.88 19.16
CA ILE A 808 13.72 35.99 17.82
C ILE A 808 13.78 34.63 17.10
N TYR A 809 14.91 33.92 17.24
CA TYR A 809 15.10 32.67 16.54
C TYR A 809 14.38 31.47 17.18
N ARG A 810 14.01 31.55 18.47
CA ARG A 810 13.19 30.55 19.20
C ARG A 810 11.92 30.14 18.45
N HIS A 811 11.32 31.06 17.72
CA HIS A 811 10.09 30.81 16.98
C HIS A 811 10.30 30.04 15.66
N PHE A 812 11.52 29.65 15.27
CA PHE A 812 11.81 28.87 14.07
C PHE A 812 12.18 27.41 14.39
N LEU A 813 12.21 26.54 13.37
CA LEU A 813 12.50 25.09 13.51
C LEU A 813 13.83 24.73 14.22
N CYS A 814 14.75 25.68 14.40
CA CYS A 814 16.03 25.49 15.08
C CYS A 814 16.15 26.30 16.39
N GLY A 815 15.12 27.08 16.71
CA GLY A 815 15.14 28.04 17.80
C GLY A 815 15.16 27.42 19.19
N ASP A 816 14.37 26.38 19.40
CA ASP A 816 14.25 25.68 20.70
C ASP A 816 15.54 24.95 21.10
N ARG A 817 16.44 24.71 20.15
CA ARG A 817 17.72 24.00 20.33
C ARG A 817 18.86 24.91 20.79
N LEU A 818 18.60 26.21 20.84
CA LEU A 818 19.54 27.18 21.38
C LEU A 818 19.53 27.05 22.89
N LYS A 819 20.60 26.50 23.44
CA LYS A 819 20.86 26.51 24.87
C LYS A 819 20.77 27.96 25.33
N ASN A 820 20.11 28.18 26.46
CA ASN A 820 20.34 29.38 27.24
C ASN A 820 21.84 29.43 27.53
N LEU A 821 22.58 30.28 26.81
CA LEU A 821 24.01 30.42 27.07
C LEU A 821 24.12 30.94 28.50
N SER A 822 24.75 30.15 29.38
CA SER A 822 25.18 30.67 30.68
C SER A 822 26.11 31.84 30.43
N GLU A 823 26.16 32.82 31.33
CA GLU A 823 27.02 34.00 31.18
C GLU A 823 28.48 33.61 30.87
N VAL A 824 28.92 32.46 31.38
CA VAL A 824 30.25 31.87 31.18
C VAL A 824 30.44 31.28 29.77
N ALA A 825 29.44 30.59 29.20
CA ALA A 825 29.53 30.03 27.84
C ALA A 825 29.45 31.10 26.75
N ALA A 826 28.68 32.17 26.99
CA ALA A 826 28.64 33.36 26.13
C ALA A 826 29.99 34.09 26.08
N LEU A 827 30.74 34.07 27.19
CA LEU A 827 32.10 34.63 27.29
C LEU A 827 33.17 33.71 26.65
N ALA A 828 33.05 32.39 26.73
CA ALA A 828 34.03 31.47 26.12
C ALA A 828 34.01 31.49 24.58
N LEU A 829 32.83 31.65 23.97
CA LEU A 829 32.70 31.90 22.52
C LEU A 829 33.20 33.30 22.12
N ALA A 830 33.49 34.18 23.08
CA ALA A 830 33.96 35.55 22.83
C ALA A 830 35.42 35.64 22.41
N ASP A 831 36.26 34.65 22.75
CA ASP A 831 37.71 34.67 22.50
C ASP A 831 38.12 34.14 21.11
N CYS A 832 37.25 33.40 20.42
CA CYS A 832 37.61 32.77 19.14
C CYS A 832 37.51 33.68 17.89
N SER A 833 37.09 34.94 18.03
CA SER A 833 36.89 35.85 16.88
C SER A 833 37.96 36.92 16.69
N ASN A 834 39.07 36.89 17.45
CA ASN A 834 40.08 37.96 17.48
C ASN A 834 41.49 37.57 16.96
N ASP A 835 41.64 36.52 16.17
CA ASP A 835 42.92 36.23 15.50
C ASP A 835 43.00 36.83 14.10
N THR A 836 43.15 38.16 14.05
CA THR A 836 43.78 38.85 12.92
C THR A 836 44.97 39.67 13.42
N THR A 837 46.12 39.04 13.64
CA THR A 837 47.40 39.75 13.62
C THR A 837 48.48 38.91 12.94
N GLY A 838 49.08 39.47 11.89
CA GLY A 838 50.31 38.99 11.26
C GLY A 838 51.55 39.35 12.10
N PRO A 839 52.73 38.79 11.76
CA PRO A 839 53.82 38.59 12.71
C PRO A 839 54.80 39.76 12.75
N THR A 840 55.33 40.09 13.92
CA THR A 840 56.73 40.56 14.11
C THR A 840 57.14 40.53 15.59
N ASP A 841 58.16 39.71 15.85
CA ASP A 841 59.36 39.99 16.63
C ASP A 841 59.33 40.52 18.07
N SER A 842 59.78 39.60 18.93
CA SER A 842 60.91 39.76 19.86
C SER A 842 60.71 40.42 21.23
N ASN A 843 61.07 39.62 22.25
CA ASN A 843 61.69 39.98 23.53
C ASN A 843 60.83 40.86 24.48
N THR A 844 60.64 40.56 25.76
CA THR A 844 61.64 40.16 26.75
C THR A 844 60.96 39.79 28.08
N THR A 845 61.46 38.73 28.71
CA THR A 845 61.67 38.52 30.17
C THR A 845 60.52 38.64 31.19
N THR A 846 60.13 37.46 31.70
CA THR A 846 60.18 37.04 33.12
C THR A 846 60.07 38.12 34.22
N THR A 847 59.08 37.97 35.11
CA THR A 847 59.34 37.49 36.49
C THR A 847 58.04 37.08 37.19
N THR A 848 58.18 35.99 37.93
CA THR A 848 57.28 35.32 38.87
C THR A 848 56.72 36.22 39.97
N VAL A 849 55.52 35.92 40.46
CA VAL A 849 55.24 35.36 41.81
C VAL A 849 54.10 34.37 41.67
#